data_AF-A0A954ANK3-F1
#
_entry.id   AF-A0A954ANK3-F1
#
_cell.length_a   1.000
_cell.length_b   1.000
_cell.length_c   1.000
_cell.angle_alpha   90.00
_cell.angle_beta   90.00
_cell.angle_gamma   90.00
#
_symmetry.space_group_name_H-M   'P 1'
#
loop_
_entity.id
_entity.type
_entity.pdbx_description
1 polymer ?
#
loop_
_entity_poly.entity_id
_entity_poly.type
_entity_poly.pdbx_seq_one_letter_code
_entity_poly.pdbx_strand_id
1 'polypeptide(L)'
;MNALARHLAAILALASLAASQTPVMIHDIETAPPINPSSSPGEFCVFGGHVYFEANREAEGPELWRFALPSGTPTLFKDVAPGPLGSSPEEMTAFGSLMLFRAYSIANGYELYVSDGTPGGTTLLKDIRPGPDSGDPRDFVVSGSKVYFVANDGTTGRELWVSDGTNAGTMLLADIEPGSNSSNPTSLTAFGSGIAFTAFTSAYGSEPWISDGTALGTTLLADVRTGPSSSLPGSFAVLGSYLYFGATTPTEGRELWRSDGTAAGTTLVTDLAPGTLAGLPGDLEVYNSLLWFAGRTSGSDLELWSSDGTAAGTTLVKDIEVGSSGSGPSGFTVVGTKMFFTAYQVATGRELWQTDGTTSGTVFVKDIQVGTGTPSITAITALGSSLAVFTADDGVNGREPWVSDGTTAGTQLLQDIYGGASGSATNAFFATPGAVWFGAYAPAYGIELWKSDGTVAGTSLVLDIYDLPALATAGSGMEDPVDLFGKSIFLSGTQAFGLEPWVTDGTSAGTFQLADINPGPADSIAHAFTRVDNKVFFVADNGTTGRELWVTDGTTAGTMLLKDVNPGPATGYIKPMIELGGKLYFRGQDPTNGIEIWTSDGTPAGTTMLKDINPGTASGLTAWAGFEFWKWNDKIWFTANDGTTGFELWSTDGTAAGTTLFLELNPGTASSSPLRVGQKDDAFFFSATLPTTGTEIWVSDGTVAGTTLLMDVVAGSGSSQFFDIGVFGSSYLFLAYEPTLGYEPYITNGTPAGTALLKDIYPGSDSSFATGLGEVGGKFVFRARTAAESDELWTTDGTTTGTALLVDLRPGKWSSNAQFPLKIDGDHIYFVADATGFDREIWKTDGTVAGTVMAIDVRPGPLGSNAGDLHVSGGELRFTADDGVHGLEPWRWCPGAVSQPIGMGCTTAPPRVPTLSMTDHLLGSTLTITSSEGAPGAIVVPILGIPVTGSAIWVPSAGAACYSYVDLFSYWTTLPAFVVPASGMFTAAYPIPLDPALLCVKVCYQDWHILLSPSVAVELSNGWNATIGN
;
A
#
# COMPACT_ATOMS: atom_id res chain seq x y z
N MET A 1 58.01 -16.40 4.12
CA MET A 1 57.08 -16.48 2.97
C MET A 1 56.14 -17.69 3.11
N ASN A 2 55.37 -17.80 4.20
CA ASN A 2 54.38 -18.89 4.36
C ASN A 2 53.16 -18.46 5.22
N ALA A 3 52.82 -17.17 5.14
CA ALA A 3 51.64 -16.58 5.79
C ALA A 3 50.55 -16.17 4.78
N LEU A 4 50.93 -15.67 3.59
CA LEU A 4 49.97 -15.25 2.55
C LEU A 4 49.04 -16.38 2.06
N ALA A 5 49.45 -17.65 2.12
CA ALA A 5 48.66 -18.77 1.62
C ALA A 5 47.49 -19.19 2.53
N ARG A 6 47.38 -18.65 3.76
CA ARG A 6 46.28 -18.97 4.70
C ARG A 6 45.18 -17.93 4.81
N HIS A 7 45.31 -16.76 4.18
CA HIS A 7 44.21 -15.79 4.08
C HIS A 7 43.32 -15.99 2.84
N LEU A 8 43.87 -16.53 1.74
CA LEU A 8 43.11 -16.68 0.50
C LEU A 8 41.99 -17.74 0.56
N ALA A 9 42.10 -18.73 1.46
CA ALA A 9 41.10 -19.79 1.60
C ALA A 9 39.89 -19.42 2.46
N ALA A 10 39.98 -18.37 3.29
CA ALA A 10 38.84 -17.86 4.06
C ALA A 10 37.97 -16.89 3.25
N ILE A 11 38.53 -16.29 2.19
CA ILE A 11 37.85 -15.35 1.30
C ILE A 11 36.92 -16.08 0.31
N LEU A 12 37.20 -17.34 -0.03
CA LEU A 12 36.37 -18.15 -0.95
C LEU A 12 35.27 -19.01 -0.29
N ALA A 13 35.04 -18.88 1.02
CA ALA A 13 34.00 -19.62 1.75
C ALA A 13 32.86 -18.73 2.28
N LEU A 14 32.84 -17.44 1.91
CA LEU A 14 31.78 -16.47 2.24
C LEU A 14 30.88 -16.14 1.03
N ALA A 15 31.12 -16.76 -0.13
CA ALA A 15 30.49 -16.42 -1.41
C ALA A 15 29.38 -17.41 -1.84
N SER A 16 28.61 -17.96 -0.90
CA SER A 16 27.54 -18.93 -1.20
C SER A 16 26.35 -18.87 -0.23
N LEU A 17 26.12 -17.71 0.39
CA LEU A 17 25.00 -17.45 1.32
C LEU A 17 24.47 -16.01 1.14
N ALA A 18 24.32 -15.59 -0.11
CA ALA A 18 23.33 -14.59 -0.47
C ALA A 18 22.08 -15.37 -0.92
N ALA A 19 21.05 -15.36 -0.08
CA ALA A 19 19.71 -15.68 -0.54
C ALA A 19 19.20 -14.51 -1.39
N SER A 20 18.19 -14.75 -2.23
CA SER A 20 17.68 -13.77 -3.18
C SER A 20 17.47 -12.37 -2.55
N GLN A 21 17.57 -11.29 -3.34
CA GLN A 21 17.48 -9.91 -2.85
C GLN A 21 16.98 -8.84 -3.84
N THR A 22 16.64 -9.19 -5.08
CA THR A 22 15.71 -8.39 -5.94
C THR A 22 14.64 -9.33 -6.51
N PRO A 23 13.40 -8.81 -6.74
CA PRO A 23 11.01 -9.22 -6.34
C PRO A 23 9.87 -10.28 -6.69
N VAL A 24 9.69 -11.54 -6.32
CA VAL A 24 8.88 -12.54 -7.15
C VAL A 24 7.44 -12.22 -7.75
N MET A 25 7.13 -12.48 -9.06
CA MET A 25 5.77 -12.38 -9.88
C MET A 25 3.62 -14.53 -9.98
N ILE A 26 2.35 -14.52 -9.44
CA ILE A 26 1.89 -15.59 -8.58
C ILE A 26 0.44 -15.94 -8.74
N HIS A 27 -0.35 -15.20 -9.52
CA HIS A 27 -1.46 -15.74 -10.25
C HIS A 27 -1.79 -14.74 -11.47
N ASP A 28 -1.59 -15.07 -12.76
CA ASP A 28 -2.15 -14.42 -14.01
C ASP A 28 -3.39 -13.40 -14.01
N ILE A 29 -4.65 -13.76 -14.48
CA ILE A 29 -6.03 -13.08 -14.58
C ILE A 29 -7.17 -13.66 -15.57
N GLU A 30 -7.25 -13.45 -16.92
CA GLU A 30 -8.32 -13.95 -17.88
C GLU A 30 -8.30 -15.45 -18.23
N THR A 31 -9.24 -16.01 -19.03
CA THR A 31 -9.38 -17.48 -19.31
C THR A 31 -8.96 -18.13 -20.66
N ALA A 32 -8.67 -17.42 -21.79
CA ALA A 32 -8.00 -18.04 -22.99
C ALA A 32 -7.48 -17.02 -24.07
N PRO A 33 -6.71 -17.42 -25.12
CA PRO A 33 -6.02 -16.49 -26.07
C PRO A 33 -6.54 -16.34 -27.52
N PRO A 34 -6.25 -15.22 -28.24
CA PRO A 34 -5.79 -13.91 -27.75
C PRO A 34 -6.50 -12.74 -28.49
N ILE A 35 -5.72 -11.85 -29.13
CA ILE A 35 -6.09 -10.59 -29.79
C ILE A 35 -6.42 -9.45 -28.80
N ASN A 36 -5.43 -9.15 -27.95
CA ASN A 36 -5.29 -7.94 -27.12
C ASN A 36 -6.29 -7.71 -25.97
N PRO A 37 -6.31 -8.60 -24.96
CA PRO A 37 -6.65 -8.21 -23.60
C PRO A 37 -5.52 -7.47 -22.86
N SER A 38 -5.91 -6.62 -21.91
CA SER A 38 -5.14 -6.19 -20.74
C SER A 38 -6.16 -6.10 -19.61
N SER A 39 -5.92 -6.81 -18.51
CA SER A 39 -6.82 -6.77 -17.36
C SER A 39 -6.53 -5.61 -16.40
N SER A 40 -5.47 -4.87 -16.67
CA SER A 40 -5.10 -3.61 -16.03
C SER A 40 -5.20 -3.44 -14.50
N PRO A 41 -4.79 -4.40 -13.67
CA PRO A 41 -4.96 -4.31 -12.23
C PRO A 41 -4.13 -3.24 -11.52
N GLY A 42 -4.68 -2.12 -11.06
CA GLY A 42 -3.97 -1.34 -10.03
C GLY A 42 -4.15 -1.89 -8.59
N GLU A 43 -3.97 -1.13 -7.50
CA GLU A 43 -4.93 -1.09 -6.38
C GLU A 43 -4.49 -1.53 -4.89
N PHE A 44 -3.26 -1.86 -4.51
CA PHE A 44 -2.77 -2.32 -3.15
C PHE A 44 -3.12 -1.62 -1.82
N CYS A 45 -3.80 -2.42 -0.98
CA CYS A 45 -3.84 -2.36 0.48
C CYS A 45 -3.62 -3.74 1.12
N VAL A 46 -2.82 -3.86 2.20
CA VAL A 46 -2.85 -5.00 3.13
C VAL A 46 -3.65 -4.60 4.30
N PHE A 47 -4.68 -5.34 4.61
CA PHE A 47 -5.40 -5.03 5.82
C PHE A 47 -5.96 -6.29 6.45
N GLY A 48 -5.81 -6.34 7.78
CA GLY A 48 -6.06 -7.44 8.71
C GLY A 48 -5.15 -8.66 8.56
N GLY A 49 -4.67 -8.97 7.34
CA GLY A 49 -3.98 -10.22 7.06
C GLY A 49 -4.23 -10.83 5.67
N HIS A 50 -4.42 -10.00 4.63
CA HIS A 50 -4.68 -10.28 3.19
C HIS A 50 -4.45 -8.98 2.39
N VAL A 51 -4.51 -9.00 1.05
CA VAL A 51 -4.22 -7.82 0.21
C VAL A 51 -5.18 -7.66 -0.99
N TYR A 52 -5.08 -6.50 -1.63
CA TYR A 52 -6.10 -5.79 -2.39
C TYR A 52 -5.58 -5.19 -3.73
N PHE A 53 -6.36 -4.93 -4.79
CA PHE A 53 -5.93 -4.58 -6.18
C PHE A 53 -7.06 -4.17 -7.17
N GLU A 54 -7.10 -3.06 -7.92
CA GLU A 54 -8.04 -2.83 -9.07
C GLU A 54 -7.80 -3.89 -10.17
N ALA A 55 -8.68 -4.13 -11.16
CA ALA A 55 -8.49 -5.02 -12.34
C ALA A 55 -9.71 -5.00 -13.26
N ASN A 56 -9.71 -5.66 -14.42
CA ASN A 56 -10.70 -5.51 -15.49
C ASN A 56 -11.14 -6.82 -16.18
N ARG A 57 -12.43 -6.89 -16.53
CA ARG A 57 -13.06 -7.93 -17.38
C ARG A 57 -13.96 -7.33 -18.46
N GLU A 58 -13.91 -7.80 -19.71
CA GLU A 58 -14.80 -7.38 -20.82
C GLU A 58 -16.31 -7.51 -20.51
N ALA A 59 -16.71 -8.25 -19.47
CA ALA A 59 -18.09 -8.41 -19.04
C ALA A 59 -18.45 -7.56 -17.79
N GLU A 60 -17.54 -7.38 -16.84
CA GLU A 60 -17.74 -6.69 -15.54
C GLU A 60 -17.04 -5.31 -15.45
N GLY A 61 -16.14 -4.98 -16.38
CA GLY A 61 -15.33 -3.74 -16.39
C GLY A 61 -14.19 -3.73 -15.37
N PRO A 62 -13.47 -2.59 -15.22
CA PRO A 62 -12.49 -2.38 -14.16
C PRO A 62 -13.12 -2.22 -12.75
N GLU A 63 -12.71 -2.93 -11.70
CA GLU A 63 -13.35 -3.01 -10.34
C GLU A 63 -12.25 -3.18 -9.22
N LEU A 64 -12.49 -3.40 -7.90
CA LEU A 64 -11.49 -3.26 -6.77
C LEU A 64 -10.61 -4.50 -6.37
N TRP A 65 -10.45 -5.50 -7.21
CA TRP A 65 -9.86 -6.88 -7.07
C TRP A 65 -8.97 -7.43 -5.72
N ARG A 66 -9.01 -8.69 -5.08
CA ARG A 66 -8.62 -9.36 -3.70
C ARG A 66 -7.89 -10.75 -3.54
N PHE A 67 -6.89 -11.02 -2.63
CA PHE A 67 -6.67 -12.38 -1.98
C PHE A 67 -5.91 -12.47 -0.59
N ALA A 68 -5.84 -13.68 0.02
CA ALA A 68 -5.26 -14.03 1.33
C ALA A 68 -3.72 -14.23 1.56
N LEU A 69 -3.24 -14.00 2.80
CA LEU A 69 -1.89 -14.38 3.28
C LEU A 69 -1.89 -15.76 4.00
N PRO A 70 -0.83 -16.59 3.95
CA PRO A 70 0.34 -16.55 3.06
C PRO A 70 0.05 -17.10 1.66
N SER A 71 -1.21 -17.42 1.38
CA SER A 71 -1.69 -17.86 0.07
C SER A 71 -3.18 -17.52 -0.12
N GLY A 72 -3.55 -17.06 -1.33
CA GLY A 72 -4.93 -16.73 -1.75
C GLY A 72 -5.15 -16.85 -3.28
N THR A 73 -6.37 -16.57 -3.77
CA THR A 73 -6.78 -16.65 -5.18
C THR A 73 -7.69 -15.45 -5.57
N PRO A 74 -7.84 -15.07 -6.85
CA PRO A 74 -8.99 -14.41 -7.48
C PRO A 74 -9.93 -15.37 -8.23
N THR A 75 -11.23 -15.15 -8.22
CA THR A 75 -11.95 -14.56 -7.09
C THR A 75 -12.40 -13.10 -7.12
N LEU A 76 -13.10 -12.64 -8.17
CA LEU A 76 -13.81 -11.36 -8.17
C LEU A 76 -14.54 -11.13 -6.84
N PHE A 77 -14.35 -10.02 -6.12
CA PHE A 77 -15.01 -9.70 -4.85
C PHE A 77 -16.27 -8.82 -4.83
N LYS A 78 -16.60 -7.87 -5.72
CA LYS A 78 -17.79 -6.98 -5.56
C LYS A 78 -17.99 -5.94 -6.68
N ASP A 79 -18.30 -6.31 -7.92
CA ASP A 79 -18.54 -5.36 -9.03
C ASP A 79 -19.30 -4.07 -8.59
N VAL A 80 -18.56 -2.95 -8.47
CA VAL A 80 -18.98 -1.65 -7.91
C VAL A 80 -19.80 -0.85 -8.91
N ALA A 81 -19.54 -0.96 -10.22
CA ALA A 81 -20.33 -0.29 -11.24
C ALA A 81 -20.69 -1.21 -12.45
N PRO A 82 -21.64 -2.14 -12.28
CA PRO A 82 -21.90 -3.25 -13.20
C PRO A 82 -21.99 -2.93 -14.70
N GLY A 83 -21.04 -3.49 -15.43
CA GLY A 83 -20.97 -3.54 -16.89
C GLY A 83 -19.57 -3.21 -17.43
N PRO A 84 -19.35 -3.30 -18.75
CA PRO A 84 -18.03 -3.22 -19.40
C PRO A 84 -17.36 -1.83 -19.39
N LEU A 85 -17.75 -0.95 -18.46
CA LEU A 85 -17.10 0.31 -18.14
C LEU A 85 -16.45 0.29 -16.75
N GLY A 86 -16.96 -0.56 -15.85
CA GLY A 86 -16.49 -0.74 -14.49
C GLY A 86 -16.54 0.53 -13.62
N SER A 87 -15.89 0.44 -12.47
CA SER A 87 -15.63 1.49 -11.51
C SER A 87 -14.16 1.97 -11.44
N SER A 88 -13.18 1.33 -12.09
CA SER A 88 -11.73 1.63 -11.95
C SER A 88 -11.34 2.12 -10.54
N PRO A 89 -11.59 1.31 -9.52
CA PRO A 89 -11.60 1.79 -8.17
C PRO A 89 -10.23 1.60 -7.56
N GLU A 90 -9.75 2.65 -6.94
CA GLU A 90 -8.34 2.94 -6.83
C GLU A 90 -8.02 3.28 -5.35
N GLU A 91 -6.77 3.49 -4.96
CA GLU A 91 -6.41 4.27 -3.76
C GLU A 91 -6.41 3.57 -2.40
N MET A 92 -6.03 2.30 -2.35
CA MET A 92 -6.37 1.42 -1.24
C MET A 92 -5.48 1.56 0.01
N THR A 93 -6.08 1.85 1.18
CA THR A 93 -5.33 2.08 2.43
C THR A 93 -5.97 1.55 3.69
N ALA A 94 -5.33 0.51 4.24
CA ALA A 94 -5.60 -0.08 5.54
C ALA A 94 -5.68 0.97 6.61
N PHE A 95 -6.62 0.83 7.52
CA PHE A 95 -6.88 1.74 8.61
C PHE A 95 -7.47 0.99 9.81
N GLY A 96 -6.60 0.42 10.64
CA GLY A 96 -7.00 -0.31 11.85
C GLY A 96 -7.83 -1.55 11.55
N SER A 97 -9.16 -1.41 11.61
CA SER A 97 -10.16 -2.44 11.26
C SER A 97 -11.03 -2.05 10.06
N LEU A 98 -10.54 -1.14 9.21
CA LEU A 98 -11.13 -0.69 7.95
C LEU A 98 -10.03 -0.49 6.89
N MET A 99 -10.40 -0.09 5.68
CA MET A 99 -9.58 0.43 4.59
C MET A 99 -10.39 1.48 3.82
N LEU A 100 -9.76 2.42 3.13
CA LEU A 100 -10.43 3.35 2.22
C LEU A 100 -9.80 3.33 0.83
N PHE A 101 -10.59 3.76 -0.16
CA PHE A 101 -10.30 3.70 -1.61
C PHE A 101 -11.24 4.67 -2.38
N ARG A 102 -11.12 4.82 -3.72
CA ARG A 102 -12.13 5.48 -4.58
C ARG A 102 -12.82 4.49 -5.51
N ALA A 103 -13.99 4.82 -6.06
CA ALA A 103 -14.56 4.07 -7.19
C ALA A 103 -15.49 4.92 -8.05
N TYR A 104 -15.46 4.73 -9.37
CA TYR A 104 -16.40 5.28 -10.34
C TYR A 104 -17.78 4.61 -10.27
N SER A 105 -18.81 5.35 -10.63
CA SER A 105 -20.09 4.78 -11.07
C SER A 105 -20.80 5.74 -12.02
N ILE A 106 -21.62 5.20 -12.92
CA ILE A 106 -22.42 6.02 -13.86
C ILE A 106 -23.43 6.96 -13.16
N ALA A 107 -23.67 6.77 -11.87
CA ALA A 107 -24.57 7.61 -11.06
C ALA A 107 -23.85 8.76 -10.34
N ASN A 108 -22.60 8.53 -9.90
CA ASN A 108 -21.91 9.39 -8.93
C ASN A 108 -20.50 9.85 -9.40
N GLY A 109 -19.99 9.39 -10.55
CA GLY A 109 -18.58 9.59 -10.90
C GLY A 109 -17.61 8.80 -10.01
N TYR A 110 -16.31 9.10 -10.08
CA TYR A 110 -15.30 8.57 -9.14
C TYR A 110 -15.44 9.24 -7.78
N GLU A 111 -15.68 8.42 -6.76
CA GLU A 111 -16.08 8.89 -5.44
C GLU A 111 -15.44 8.11 -4.31
N LEU A 112 -15.60 8.51 -3.04
CA LEU A 112 -14.89 7.85 -1.92
C LEU A 112 -15.59 6.59 -1.48
N TYR A 113 -14.82 5.52 -1.30
CA TYR A 113 -15.27 4.25 -0.80
C TYR A 113 -14.46 3.82 0.46
N VAL A 114 -15.09 2.98 1.29
CA VAL A 114 -14.50 2.32 2.47
C VAL A 114 -14.58 0.83 2.23
N SER A 115 -13.72 0.06 2.91
CA SER A 115 -13.86 -1.35 3.20
C SER A 115 -13.60 -1.71 4.65
N ASP A 116 -14.10 -2.83 5.14
CA ASP A 116 -13.88 -3.32 6.49
C ASP A 116 -13.02 -4.57 6.62
N GLY A 117 -13.04 -5.40 5.60
CA GLY A 117 -13.20 -6.81 5.95
C GLY A 117 -14.05 -7.68 5.04
N THR A 118 -14.81 -7.16 4.05
CA THR A 118 -15.68 -7.90 3.09
C THR A 118 -16.53 -6.98 2.11
N PRO A 119 -17.46 -7.51 1.24
CA PRO A 119 -18.47 -6.82 0.33
C PRO A 119 -19.49 -5.66 0.80
N GLY A 120 -20.77 -5.79 1.40
CA GLY A 120 -21.64 -5.34 2.68
C GLY A 120 -22.28 -3.98 3.44
N GLY A 121 -21.91 -2.92 4.32
CA GLY A 121 -20.79 -2.12 5.11
C GLY A 121 -19.60 -1.07 4.61
N THR A 122 -18.43 -1.48 3.97
CA THR A 122 -17.62 -1.25 2.69
C THR A 122 -18.23 -0.78 1.34
N THR A 123 -18.45 0.50 1.09
CA THR A 123 -18.95 0.94 -0.24
C THR A 123 -18.47 2.33 -0.50
N LEU A 124 -19.04 3.01 -1.51
CA LEU A 124 -19.30 4.44 -1.51
C LEU A 124 -19.57 4.86 -0.07
N LEU A 125 -18.49 5.38 0.50
CA LEU A 125 -18.39 6.01 1.77
C LEU A 125 -19.07 7.34 1.48
N LYS A 126 -18.44 8.23 0.70
CA LYS A 126 -19.02 9.53 0.36
C LYS A 126 -19.10 9.77 -1.13
N ASP A 127 -20.29 10.15 -1.56
CA ASP A 127 -20.59 10.92 -2.76
C ASP A 127 -20.16 12.38 -2.50
N ILE A 128 -18.88 12.65 -2.72
CA ILE A 128 -18.20 13.92 -2.51
C ILE A 128 -18.73 14.96 -3.48
N ARG A 129 -18.95 14.61 -4.74
CA ARG A 129 -19.53 15.50 -5.76
C ARG A 129 -20.90 15.00 -6.25
N PRO A 130 -22.00 15.41 -5.59
CA PRO A 130 -23.31 14.83 -5.83
C PRO A 130 -23.79 14.82 -7.29
N GLY A 131 -23.88 13.63 -7.87
CA GLY A 131 -24.36 13.39 -9.25
C GLY A 131 -23.28 12.77 -10.14
N PRO A 132 -23.50 12.64 -11.46
CA PRO A 132 -22.63 11.87 -12.35
C PRO A 132 -21.27 12.51 -12.66
N ASP A 133 -20.86 13.54 -11.92
CA ASP A 133 -19.59 14.25 -12.06
C ASP A 133 -18.66 13.82 -10.91
N SER A 134 -17.45 13.34 -11.20
CA SER A 134 -16.54 12.81 -10.17
C SER A 134 -15.94 13.82 -9.19
N GLY A 135 -15.79 13.40 -7.94
CA GLY A 135 -14.86 13.96 -6.96
C GLY A 135 -13.41 13.45 -7.06
N ASP A 136 -13.18 12.25 -7.59
CA ASP A 136 -11.87 11.59 -7.67
C ASP A 136 -11.04 11.66 -6.34
N PRO A 137 -11.50 11.04 -5.23
CA PRO A 137 -10.66 10.78 -4.06
C PRO A 137 -9.34 10.17 -4.50
N ARG A 138 -8.17 10.75 -4.18
CA ARG A 138 -6.87 10.31 -4.71
C ARG A 138 -5.88 9.54 -3.61
N ASP A 139 -3.67 9.78 -2.82
CA ASP A 139 -2.56 9.22 -1.93
C ASP A 139 -2.75 8.56 -0.47
N PHE A 140 -3.63 7.60 -0.09
CA PHE A 140 -4.26 7.53 1.27
C PHE A 140 -3.32 7.16 2.46
N VAL A 141 -3.58 7.69 3.68
CA VAL A 141 -2.75 7.41 4.90
C VAL A 141 -3.49 7.27 6.18
N VAL A 142 -2.96 6.36 7.00
CA VAL A 142 -3.14 6.34 8.44
C VAL A 142 -2.07 7.14 9.19
N SER A 143 -2.51 8.13 9.96
CA SER A 143 -1.71 8.61 11.10
C SER A 143 -2.60 8.75 12.32
N GLY A 144 -2.12 8.17 13.43
CA GLY A 144 -2.90 7.99 14.64
C GLY A 144 -4.20 7.21 14.40
N SER A 145 -5.33 7.88 14.59
CA SER A 145 -6.68 7.31 14.57
C SER A 145 -7.56 7.85 13.43
N LYS A 146 -6.94 8.20 12.29
CA LYS A 146 -7.61 8.74 11.11
C LYS A 146 -6.92 8.32 9.81
N VAL A 147 -7.68 8.38 8.72
CA VAL A 147 -7.22 8.35 7.34
C VAL A 147 -7.29 9.74 6.71
N TYR A 148 -6.51 10.01 5.66
CA TYR A 148 -6.41 11.30 4.96
C TYR A 148 -6.29 11.09 3.43
N PHE A 149 -6.99 11.87 2.56
CA PHE A 149 -7.01 11.75 1.07
C PHE A 149 -7.66 12.91 0.23
N VAL A 150 -7.51 12.93 -1.12
CA VAL A 150 -7.75 14.08 -2.04
C VAL A 150 -9.04 14.01 -2.85
N ALA A 151 -10.05 14.89 -2.72
CA ALA A 151 -11.22 14.79 -3.61
C ALA A 151 -11.98 16.10 -3.83
N ASN A 152 -12.80 16.14 -4.89
CA ASN A 152 -13.35 17.34 -5.50
C ASN A 152 -14.87 17.48 -5.39
N ASP A 153 -15.42 18.17 -4.40
CA ASP A 153 -16.90 18.26 -4.22
C ASP A 153 -17.65 19.02 -5.34
N GLY A 154 -16.94 19.63 -6.29
CA GLY A 154 -17.49 20.50 -7.33
C GLY A 154 -17.86 21.92 -6.91
N THR A 155 -17.68 22.31 -5.63
CA THR A 155 -17.88 23.69 -5.14
C THR A 155 -16.62 24.26 -4.48
N THR A 156 -16.12 23.56 -3.45
CA THR A 156 -14.80 23.64 -2.83
C THR A 156 -13.72 22.96 -3.68
N GLY A 157 -14.13 22.09 -4.62
CA GLY A 157 -13.33 21.21 -5.44
C GLY A 157 -12.30 20.35 -4.67
N ARG A 158 -11.17 20.00 -5.32
CA ARG A 158 -10.11 19.02 -4.92
C ARG A 158 -9.38 19.22 -3.56
N GLU A 159 -10.15 19.40 -2.52
CA GLU A 159 -9.86 19.69 -1.12
C GLU A 159 -9.61 18.45 -0.23
N LEU A 160 -9.00 18.52 0.99
CA LEU A 160 -8.64 17.29 1.76
C LEU A 160 -9.62 16.81 2.75
N TRP A 161 -9.84 15.53 2.61
CA TRP A 161 -10.65 14.74 3.44
C TRP A 161 -9.91 13.86 4.46
N VAL A 162 -10.22 13.97 5.75
CA VAL A 162 -10.12 12.80 6.62
C VAL A 162 -11.12 11.78 6.14
N SER A 163 -10.88 10.54 6.53
CA SER A 163 -11.97 9.77 7.09
C SER A 163 -11.50 9.07 8.37
N ASP A 164 -12.33 9.00 9.41
CA ASP A 164 -12.12 8.03 10.50
C ASP A 164 -12.67 6.64 10.14
N GLY A 165 -12.69 6.33 8.83
CA GLY A 165 -13.28 5.15 8.23
C GLY A 165 -14.81 5.19 8.15
N THR A 166 -15.43 6.32 8.46
CA THR A 166 -16.88 6.53 8.34
C THR A 166 -17.15 7.71 7.41
N ASN A 167 -18.31 7.79 6.75
CA ASN A 167 -18.57 8.91 5.82
C ASN A 167 -18.97 10.19 6.57
N ALA A 168 -19.40 10.07 7.84
CA ALA A 168 -19.35 11.18 8.79
C ALA A 168 -17.90 11.58 9.02
N GLY A 169 -17.02 10.62 9.32
CA GLY A 169 -15.57 10.77 9.30
C GLY A 169 -15.07 11.50 8.07
N THR A 170 -15.70 11.24 6.94
CA THR A 170 -15.38 11.79 5.64
C THR A 170 -15.89 13.21 5.42
N MET A 171 -14.96 14.13 5.53
CA MET A 171 -14.98 15.38 4.79
C MET A 171 -13.57 15.96 4.69
N LEU A 172 -13.34 16.80 3.66
CA LEU A 172 -12.62 18.12 3.64
C LEU A 172 -12.19 18.62 5.05
N LEU A 173 -11.08 19.32 5.43
CA LEU A 173 -11.06 20.36 6.56
C LEU A 173 -10.69 21.66 5.95
N ALA A 174 -9.48 21.96 5.41
CA ALA A 174 -8.99 23.32 5.17
C ALA A 174 -8.65 23.79 3.76
N ASP A 175 -9.46 24.76 3.32
CA ASP A 175 -9.51 25.38 2.00
C ASP A 175 -8.33 26.30 1.82
N ILE A 176 -7.10 25.85 1.67
CA ILE A 176 -5.99 26.78 1.74
C ILE A 176 -5.74 27.49 0.37
N GLU A 177 -6.78 28.16 -0.14
CA GLU A 177 -6.86 29.40 -0.99
C GLU A 177 -8.32 29.78 -1.16
N PRO A 178 -8.82 30.87 -0.57
CA PRO A 178 -10.60 31.45 -0.88
C PRO A 178 -11.16 31.43 -2.38
N GLY A 179 -12.09 30.51 -2.77
CA GLY A 179 -13.00 30.69 -3.96
C GLY A 179 -13.61 29.51 -4.76
N SER A 180 -13.32 29.35 -6.07
CA SER A 180 -13.57 28.13 -6.90
C SER A 180 -12.49 27.65 -7.96
N ASN A 181 -11.17 27.81 -7.80
CA ASN A 181 -10.09 27.07 -8.55
C ASN A 181 -9.37 26.06 -7.62
N SER A 182 -8.25 25.43 -7.99
CA SER A 182 -7.77 24.22 -7.28
C SER A 182 -6.47 24.30 -6.50
N SER A 183 -6.41 23.61 -5.37
CA SER A 183 -5.19 23.00 -4.88
C SER A 183 -5.32 21.48 -4.92
N ASN A 184 -5.38 20.95 -6.16
CA ASN A 184 -5.39 19.52 -6.59
C ASN A 184 -4.08 18.72 -6.21
N PRO A 185 -4.03 17.76 -5.24
CA PRO A 185 -2.75 17.34 -4.56
C PRO A 185 -2.00 15.99 -4.77
N THR A 186 -0.98 15.78 -3.90
CA THR A 186 0.20 14.84 -3.85
C THR A 186 0.70 14.52 -2.41
N SER A 187 1.19 13.31 -2.07
CA SER A 187 2.24 13.01 -1.04
C SER A 187 1.92 12.99 0.50
N LEU A 188 1.79 11.82 1.16
CA LEU A 188 1.07 11.50 2.43
C LEU A 188 1.93 10.78 3.58
N THR A 189 2.77 11.42 4.42
CA THR A 189 3.65 10.75 5.46
C THR A 189 3.01 10.40 6.85
N ALA A 190 3.78 10.16 7.92
CA ALA A 190 3.33 10.13 9.34
C ALA A 190 4.52 10.33 10.29
N PHE A 191 4.33 11.20 11.27
CA PHE A 191 5.27 11.67 12.29
C PHE A 191 4.43 12.26 13.42
N GLY A 192 5.05 12.59 14.57
CA GLY A 192 4.37 13.24 15.68
C GLY A 192 3.09 12.47 16.06
N SER A 193 1.96 13.07 15.71
CA SER A 193 0.62 12.48 15.78
C SER A 193 -0.14 12.52 14.43
N GLY A 194 0.43 13.08 13.35
CA GLY A 194 -0.35 13.67 12.25
C GLY A 194 0.06 13.43 10.80
N ILE A 195 -0.19 14.44 9.97
CA ILE A 195 -0.40 14.39 8.51
C ILE A 195 0.40 15.62 7.82
N ALA A 196 1.21 16.05 6.79
CA ALA A 196 2.14 16.01 5.56
C ALA A 196 1.92 15.38 4.16
N PHE A 197 1.40 16.02 3.11
CA PHE A 197 0.86 17.36 2.85
C PHE A 197 0.88 17.46 1.16
N THR A 198 0.81 18.42 0.12
CA THR A 198 1.71 19.55 -0.47
C THR A 198 1.30 20.94 -1.28
N ALA A 199 0.93 22.23 -0.91
CA ALA A 199 0.03 23.27 -1.72
C ALA A 199 -0.07 24.89 -1.93
N PHE A 200 -0.88 25.40 -2.92
CA PHE A 200 -0.99 26.83 -3.34
C PHE A 200 -1.21 27.84 -2.21
N THR A 201 -0.51 28.97 -2.30
CA THR A 201 -0.52 30.21 -1.49
C THR A 201 0.05 31.45 -2.29
N SER A 202 -0.62 32.16 -3.24
CA SER A 202 0.03 33.17 -4.15
C SER A 202 0.93 34.18 -3.47
N ALA A 203 0.49 34.81 -2.38
CA ALA A 203 1.24 35.91 -1.78
C ALA A 203 2.60 35.51 -1.19
N TYR A 204 2.90 34.20 -1.18
CA TYR A 204 4.23 33.69 -0.97
C TYR A 204 4.47 32.41 -1.78
N GLY A 205 3.81 31.33 -1.41
CA GLY A 205 4.20 30.06 -1.93
C GLY A 205 4.12 28.86 -0.99
N SER A 206 5.26 28.20 -0.82
CA SER A 206 5.41 26.80 -1.09
C SER A 206 6.80 26.31 -0.74
N GLU A 207 6.94 25.66 0.39
CA GLU A 207 8.22 25.42 1.06
C GLU A 207 8.11 24.10 1.91
N PRO A 208 8.09 24.08 3.28
CA PRO A 208 7.69 22.84 3.96
C PRO A 208 6.73 23.02 5.23
N TRP A 209 5.56 22.33 5.29
CA TRP A 209 4.52 22.07 6.36
C TRP A 209 4.77 22.18 7.95
N ILE A 210 3.75 21.96 8.84
CA ILE A 210 3.62 21.08 10.09
C ILE A 210 2.21 21.01 10.61
N SER A 211 1.83 19.79 11.08
CA SER A 211 0.73 19.42 11.98
C SER A 211 0.75 17.82 12.04
N ASP A 212 0.53 16.95 13.07
CA ASP A 212 0.05 16.92 14.47
C ASP A 212 -1.35 16.23 14.79
N GLY A 213 -2.24 16.74 15.68
CA GLY A 213 -3.59 16.26 16.12
C GLY A 213 -5.04 16.49 15.50
N THR A 214 -5.48 17.36 14.53
CA THR A 214 -6.66 18.34 14.65
C THR A 214 -7.66 18.65 13.45
N ALA A 215 -8.18 19.88 13.08
CA ALA A 215 -9.21 20.65 13.86
C ALA A 215 -9.82 22.16 13.57
N LEU A 216 -9.15 23.33 13.89
CA LEU A 216 -8.99 24.71 13.21
C LEU A 216 -7.53 25.38 13.30
N GLY A 217 -6.59 25.52 12.33
CA GLY A 217 -5.11 25.57 12.62
C GLY A 217 -3.96 25.82 11.59
N THR A 218 -3.47 24.79 10.88
CA THR A 218 -2.19 24.76 10.10
C THR A 218 -1.84 26.15 9.48
N THR A 219 -0.63 26.71 9.72
CA THR A 219 -0.11 28.07 9.34
C THR A 219 1.50 28.06 9.13
N LEU A 220 2.57 28.93 9.16
CA LEU A 220 4.00 28.71 8.60
C LEU A 220 5.34 28.34 9.39
N LEU A 221 5.98 27.17 9.05
CA LEU A 221 7.23 26.47 9.51
C LEU A 221 8.49 26.76 8.69
N ALA A 222 8.40 27.31 7.48
CA ALA A 222 9.36 28.32 7.06
C ALA A 222 9.07 28.84 5.68
N ASP A 223 9.27 30.15 5.55
CA ASP A 223 9.28 30.87 4.29
C ASP A 223 10.68 30.80 3.64
N VAL A 224 11.17 29.60 3.34
CA VAL A 224 12.59 29.42 2.97
C VAL A 224 12.95 30.18 1.67
N ARG A 225 12.01 30.49 0.76
CA ARG A 225 12.22 31.47 -0.35
C ARG A 225 11.37 32.75 -0.27
N THR A 226 11.09 33.24 0.93
CA THR A 226 10.53 34.58 1.24
C THR A 226 9.79 35.35 0.13
N GLY A 227 8.46 35.38 0.20
CA GLY A 227 7.59 36.10 -0.76
C GLY A 227 7.09 35.21 -1.90
N PRO A 228 6.39 35.75 -2.94
CA PRO A 228 5.57 35.03 -3.94
C PRO A 228 6.38 34.15 -4.93
N SER A 229 7.38 33.39 -4.48
CA SER A 229 8.49 32.94 -5.33
C SER A 229 9.12 31.58 -5.03
N SER A 230 9.59 30.91 -6.09
CA SER A 230 9.73 29.46 -6.24
C SER A 230 10.77 28.65 -5.44
N SER A 231 10.62 28.31 -4.15
CA SER A 231 11.65 27.49 -3.49
C SER A 231 11.77 26.07 -3.99
N LEU A 232 10.85 25.59 -4.80
CA LEU A 232 10.85 24.25 -5.37
C LEU A 232 10.76 22.96 -4.46
N PRO A 233 10.46 22.93 -3.15
CA PRO A 233 10.31 21.75 -2.26
C PRO A 233 9.91 20.34 -2.73
N GLY A 234 10.17 19.46 -1.79
CA GLY A 234 10.56 18.10 -1.98
C GLY A 234 9.60 17.29 -1.19
N SER A 235 9.06 16.24 -1.79
CA SER A 235 8.17 15.32 -1.12
C SER A 235 8.76 14.77 0.19
N PHE A 236 7.93 14.26 1.08
CA PHE A 236 8.03 14.46 2.54
C PHE A 236 8.41 13.18 3.39
N ALA A 237 9.62 13.10 3.99
CA ALA A 237 10.18 12.02 4.85
C ALA A 237 11.17 12.39 6.02
N VAL A 238 10.95 11.81 7.22
CA VAL A 238 11.65 12.03 8.52
C VAL A 238 13.07 11.42 8.49
N LEU A 239 13.88 11.71 9.52
CA LEU A 239 14.80 10.73 10.12
C LEU A 239 14.76 10.88 11.65
N GLY A 240 14.09 9.95 12.33
CA GLY A 240 13.94 9.93 13.79
C GLY A 240 12.94 10.96 14.36
N SER A 241 13.43 12.10 14.87
CA SER A 241 12.57 13.18 15.41
C SER A 241 12.64 14.47 14.59
N TYR A 242 13.22 14.39 13.40
CA TYR A 242 13.50 15.53 12.54
C TYR A 242 12.98 15.25 11.15
N LEU A 243 12.51 16.28 10.48
CA LEU A 243 12.39 16.22 9.04
C LEU A 243 13.75 16.40 8.40
N TYR A 244 13.95 15.80 7.23
CA TYR A 244 14.99 16.23 6.31
C TYR A 244 14.39 16.82 5.05
N PHE A 245 15.03 17.85 4.54
CA PHE A 245 14.45 18.68 3.51
C PHE A 245 15.45 19.20 2.48
N GLY A 246 15.13 20.20 1.65
CA GLY A 246 16.05 20.69 0.62
C GLY A 246 15.80 21.96 -0.24
N ALA A 247 15.39 23.10 0.33
CA ALA A 247 14.91 24.30 -0.39
C ALA A 247 15.83 24.85 -1.47
N THR A 248 15.20 25.43 -2.51
CA THR A 248 15.78 26.39 -3.47
C THR A 248 15.61 27.78 -2.92
N THR A 249 16.52 28.23 -2.08
CA THR A 249 16.61 29.66 -1.81
C THR A 249 17.11 30.40 -3.07
N PRO A 250 16.91 31.73 -3.17
CA PRO A 250 17.50 32.53 -4.24
C PRO A 250 19.04 32.60 -4.21
N THR A 251 19.66 32.14 -3.12
CA THR A 251 21.09 32.33 -2.80
C THR A 251 21.89 31.04 -2.73
N GLU A 252 21.26 29.89 -2.47
CA GLU A 252 21.90 28.58 -2.29
C GLU A 252 21.41 27.48 -3.27
N GLY A 253 20.33 27.68 -4.05
CA GLY A 253 19.82 26.63 -4.97
C GLY A 253 19.12 25.46 -4.24
N ARG A 254 18.61 24.44 -4.97
CA ARG A 254 18.02 23.21 -4.36
C ARG A 254 19.12 22.44 -3.62
N GLU A 255 19.05 22.44 -2.31
CA GLU A 255 20.06 21.89 -1.40
C GLU A 255 19.49 20.87 -0.41
N LEU A 256 20.17 20.52 0.69
CA LEU A 256 19.61 19.67 1.76
C LEU A 256 19.38 20.51 3.05
N TRP A 257 18.23 20.37 3.68
CA TRP A 257 17.65 21.12 4.80
C TRP A 257 17.03 20.15 5.85
N ARG A 258 16.39 20.65 6.91
CA ARG A 258 15.73 19.88 7.99
C ARG A 258 14.83 20.73 8.90
N SER A 259 14.00 20.10 9.75
CA SER A 259 13.39 20.75 10.94
C SER A 259 12.90 19.73 11.98
N ASP A 260 12.28 20.18 13.08
CA ASP A 260 12.02 19.42 14.31
C ASP A 260 10.54 19.38 14.76
N GLY A 261 9.66 20.10 14.07
CA GLY A 261 8.36 20.47 14.63
C GLY A 261 8.06 21.97 14.63
N THR A 262 9.03 22.86 14.34
CA THR A 262 8.82 24.31 14.47
C THR A 262 9.50 25.17 13.40
N ALA A 263 8.95 26.37 13.17
CA ALA A 263 9.52 27.38 12.26
C ALA A 263 10.97 27.75 12.58
N ALA A 264 11.33 27.65 13.87
CA ALA A 264 12.67 27.95 14.36
C ALA A 264 13.64 26.77 14.23
N GLY A 265 13.17 25.53 14.16
CA GLY A 265 13.99 24.34 13.88
C GLY A 265 14.43 24.25 12.41
N THR A 266 13.69 24.95 11.53
CA THR A 266 13.88 24.88 10.09
C THR A 266 15.19 25.47 9.63
N THR A 267 16.07 24.60 9.14
CA THR A 267 17.46 24.96 8.85
C THR A 267 18.01 24.19 7.66
N LEU A 268 18.88 24.84 6.88
CA LEU A 268 19.75 24.19 5.89
C LEU A 268 20.64 23.16 6.61
N VAL A 269 20.69 21.92 6.10
CA VAL A 269 21.62 20.87 6.56
C VAL A 269 22.98 21.15 5.96
N THR A 270 23.06 21.32 4.64
CA THR A 270 24.25 21.83 3.96
C THR A 270 23.94 22.35 2.56
N ASP A 271 24.75 23.31 2.14
CA ASP A 271 24.92 23.74 0.76
C ASP A 271 25.98 22.82 0.10
N LEU A 272 25.54 21.87 -0.73
CA LEU A 272 26.37 20.94 -1.50
C LEU A 272 26.97 21.59 -2.76
N ALA A 273 26.28 22.56 -3.40
CA ALA A 273 26.75 23.22 -4.62
C ALA A 273 26.84 24.77 -4.53
N PRO A 274 27.79 25.31 -3.73
CA PRO A 274 27.80 26.72 -3.31
C PRO A 274 27.46 27.80 -4.35
N GLY A 275 26.37 28.52 -4.07
CA GLY A 275 25.83 29.63 -4.84
C GLY A 275 24.47 29.30 -5.45
N THR A 276 24.18 29.79 -6.66
CA THR A 276 22.89 29.52 -7.32
C THR A 276 22.85 28.19 -8.09
N LEU A 277 23.80 27.28 -7.84
CA LEU A 277 23.77 25.93 -8.40
C LEU A 277 23.01 25.06 -7.41
N ALA A 278 22.06 24.26 -7.88
CA ALA A 278 21.44 23.27 -7.03
C ALA A 278 22.35 22.04 -6.90
N GLY A 279 22.65 21.63 -5.68
CA GLY A 279 23.19 20.31 -5.31
C GLY A 279 22.24 19.17 -5.64
N LEU A 280 21.00 19.49 -6.01
CA LEU A 280 20.00 18.57 -6.51
C LEU A 280 19.90 17.27 -5.70
N PRO A 281 19.75 17.28 -4.36
CA PRO A 281 19.53 16.02 -3.68
C PRO A 281 18.26 15.37 -4.27
N GLY A 282 18.26 14.05 -4.34
CA GLY A 282 17.34 13.25 -5.12
C GLY A 282 16.60 12.30 -4.19
N ASP A 283 16.29 11.09 -4.67
CA ASP A 283 15.46 10.06 -3.98
C ASP A 283 15.86 9.73 -2.56
N LEU A 284 15.44 10.59 -1.63
CA LEU A 284 15.74 10.50 -0.23
C LEU A 284 15.04 9.27 0.37
N GLU A 285 15.85 8.40 0.96
CA GLU A 285 15.46 7.15 1.63
C GLU A 285 16.05 7.14 3.04
N VAL A 286 15.28 6.78 4.07
CA VAL A 286 15.85 6.40 5.37
C VAL A 286 16.30 4.94 5.30
N TYR A 287 17.61 4.78 5.17
CA TYR A 287 18.25 3.48 5.16
C TYR A 287 19.44 3.46 6.13
N ASN A 288 19.41 2.50 7.07
CA ASN A 288 20.36 2.38 8.18
C ASN A 288 20.52 3.67 9.04
N SER A 289 19.40 4.35 9.33
CA SER A 289 19.38 5.61 10.08
C SER A 289 20.21 6.75 9.46
N LEU A 290 20.34 6.73 8.14
CA LEU A 290 20.85 7.80 7.30
C LEU A 290 19.84 8.06 6.19
N LEU A 291 19.82 9.28 5.69
CA LEU A 291 19.15 9.60 4.43
C LEU A 291 20.08 9.22 3.27
N TRP A 292 19.53 8.77 2.15
CA TRP A 292 20.28 8.35 0.95
C TRP A 292 19.67 8.96 -0.29
N PHE A 293 20.47 9.47 -1.23
CA PHE A 293 19.94 10.24 -2.35
C PHE A 293 20.91 10.37 -3.53
N ALA A 294 20.39 10.71 -4.71
CA ALA A 294 21.21 11.25 -5.80
C ALA A 294 21.57 12.71 -5.50
N GLY A 295 22.84 13.12 -5.51
CA GLY A 295 23.24 14.50 -5.21
C GLY A 295 24.50 14.90 -5.94
N ARG A 296 24.80 16.20 -6.01
CA ARG A 296 25.96 16.73 -6.73
C ARG A 296 26.60 17.93 -6.05
N THR A 297 27.78 18.29 -6.53
CA THR A 297 28.53 19.49 -6.11
C THR A 297 28.79 20.39 -7.32
N SER A 298 29.43 21.54 -7.12
CA SER A 298 29.88 22.41 -8.22
C SER A 298 30.95 21.79 -9.15
N GLY A 299 31.43 20.56 -8.87
CA GLY A 299 32.43 19.85 -9.66
C GLY A 299 32.05 18.43 -10.09
N SER A 300 30.83 17.97 -9.79
CA SER A 300 30.28 16.67 -10.17
C SER A 300 28.85 16.84 -10.68
N ASP A 301 28.25 15.81 -11.28
CA ASP A 301 26.80 15.75 -11.49
C ASP A 301 26.18 14.73 -10.51
N LEU A 302 24.94 14.28 -10.76
CA LEU A 302 24.17 13.44 -9.82
C LEU A 302 24.82 12.07 -9.55
N GLU A 303 25.31 11.87 -8.33
CA GLU A 303 25.95 10.67 -7.81
C GLU A 303 25.32 10.21 -6.49
N LEU A 304 25.78 9.11 -5.89
CA LEU A 304 25.17 8.57 -4.66
C LEU A 304 25.70 9.24 -3.38
N TRP A 305 24.82 9.87 -2.61
CA TRP A 305 25.10 10.55 -1.34
C TRP A 305 24.30 9.96 -0.17
N SER A 306 24.73 10.27 1.05
CA SER A 306 23.99 10.01 2.28
C SER A 306 24.15 11.15 3.29
N SER A 307 23.26 11.24 4.28
CA SER A 307 23.31 12.23 5.37
C SER A 307 22.83 11.66 6.71
N ASP A 308 23.49 12.06 7.81
CA ASP A 308 22.99 11.86 9.18
C ASP A 308 22.08 13.01 9.66
N GLY A 309 21.69 13.89 8.74
CA GLY A 309 20.93 15.09 9.05
C GLY A 309 21.76 16.25 9.60
N THR A 310 23.09 16.20 9.45
CA THR A 310 24.02 17.30 9.75
C THR A 310 24.91 17.63 8.55
N ALA A 311 25.42 18.87 8.52
CA ALA A 311 26.38 19.32 7.52
C ALA A 311 27.64 18.43 7.44
N ALA A 312 28.04 17.83 8.57
CA ALA A 312 29.27 17.05 8.67
C ALA A 312 29.10 15.58 8.28
N GLY A 313 27.89 15.01 8.41
CA GLY A 313 27.57 13.65 7.97
C GLY A 313 26.99 13.57 6.56
N THR A 314 26.68 14.71 5.91
CA THR A 314 26.27 14.75 4.51
C THR A 314 27.48 14.49 3.60
N THR A 315 27.56 13.31 2.99
CA THR A 315 28.75 12.82 2.29
C THR A 315 28.45 12.01 1.03
N LEU A 316 29.31 12.14 0.03
CA LEU A 316 29.32 11.31 -1.17
C LEU A 316 29.64 9.87 -0.76
N VAL A 317 28.69 8.95 -0.94
CA VAL A 317 28.90 7.53 -0.71
C VAL A 317 29.73 6.94 -1.85
N LYS A 318 29.37 7.26 -3.10
CA LYS A 318 30.09 6.75 -4.28
C LYS A 318 29.88 7.61 -5.52
N ASP A 319 31.01 7.94 -6.14
CA ASP A 319 31.14 8.33 -7.55
C ASP A 319 31.00 7.05 -8.41
N ILE A 320 29.85 6.88 -9.06
CA ILE A 320 29.47 5.70 -9.84
C ILE A 320 29.83 5.91 -11.32
N GLU A 321 29.51 7.06 -11.94
CA GLU A 321 29.94 7.40 -13.31
C GLU A 321 31.12 8.38 -13.27
N VAL A 322 32.33 7.83 -13.21
CA VAL A 322 33.58 8.58 -12.94
C VAL A 322 33.86 9.65 -14.01
N GLY A 323 33.52 10.90 -13.71
CA GLY A 323 33.81 12.03 -14.60
C GLY A 323 33.05 13.31 -14.26
N SER A 324 32.46 13.93 -15.27
CA SER A 324 31.59 15.11 -15.17
C SER A 324 30.17 14.82 -15.71
N SER A 325 29.80 13.55 -15.79
CA SER A 325 28.45 13.05 -16.06
C SER A 325 27.96 12.37 -14.79
N GLY A 326 26.66 12.33 -14.54
CA GLY A 326 26.10 11.67 -13.36
C GLY A 326 25.56 10.29 -13.67
N SER A 327 25.67 9.39 -12.69
CA SER A 327 24.98 8.10 -12.66
C SER A 327 23.48 8.21 -12.38
N GLY A 328 23.03 9.34 -11.82
CA GLY A 328 21.62 9.65 -11.52
C GLY A 328 20.86 8.55 -10.77
N PRO A 329 21.31 8.10 -9.57
CA PRO A 329 20.63 7.04 -8.83
C PRO A 329 19.16 7.35 -8.55
N SER A 330 18.26 6.42 -8.82
CA SER A 330 16.83 6.52 -8.45
C SER A 330 16.22 5.13 -8.31
N GLY A 331 14.95 5.03 -7.95
CA GLY A 331 14.34 3.73 -7.68
C GLY A 331 14.78 3.13 -6.34
N PHE A 332 15.04 3.99 -5.35
CA PHE A 332 15.65 3.55 -4.09
C PHE A 332 14.69 2.71 -3.26
N THR A 333 15.15 1.50 -3.00
CA THR A 333 14.35 0.39 -2.53
C THR A 333 15.15 -0.32 -1.45
N VAL A 334 14.92 -0.01 -0.18
CA VAL A 334 15.49 -0.85 0.89
C VAL A 334 14.97 -2.28 0.68
N VAL A 335 15.88 -3.26 0.63
CA VAL A 335 15.54 -4.69 0.65
C VAL A 335 16.47 -5.39 1.61
N GLY A 336 15.90 -5.90 2.69
CA GLY A 336 16.71 -6.52 3.72
C GLY A 336 17.69 -5.55 4.37
N THR A 337 18.83 -6.05 4.85
CA THR A 337 19.97 -5.23 5.29
C THR A 337 20.78 -4.65 4.10
N LYS A 338 20.08 -4.21 3.05
CA LYS A 338 20.61 -3.60 1.83
C LYS A 338 19.57 -2.64 1.25
N MET A 339 19.96 -1.88 0.23
CA MET A 339 19.08 -1.04 -0.56
C MET A 339 19.44 -1.13 -2.04
N PHE A 340 18.45 -1.43 -2.87
CA PHE A 340 18.53 -1.43 -4.32
C PHE A 340 18.16 -0.07 -4.88
N PHE A 341 18.64 0.18 -6.10
CA PHE A 341 18.34 1.33 -6.91
C PHE A 341 18.78 1.01 -8.35
N THR A 342 18.37 1.81 -9.31
CA THR A 342 19.01 1.80 -10.64
C THR A 342 19.92 3.01 -10.78
N ALA A 343 21.07 2.80 -11.44
CA ALA A 343 22.02 3.87 -11.73
C ALA A 343 22.70 3.61 -13.08
N TYR A 344 23.00 4.69 -13.76
CA TYR A 344 23.59 4.69 -15.09
C TYR A 344 25.12 4.56 -15.04
N GLN A 345 25.68 3.77 -15.97
CA GLN A 345 27.07 3.90 -16.41
C GLN A 345 27.15 3.88 -17.93
N VAL A 346 28.09 4.64 -18.49
CA VAL A 346 28.31 4.71 -19.96
C VAL A 346 28.61 3.35 -20.60
N ALA A 347 29.11 2.39 -19.82
CA ALA A 347 29.46 1.05 -20.29
C ALA A 347 28.30 0.03 -20.27
N THR A 348 27.26 0.26 -19.45
CA THR A 348 26.20 -0.73 -19.15
C THR A 348 24.78 -0.17 -19.20
N GLY A 349 24.59 1.12 -19.54
CA GLY A 349 23.27 1.76 -19.44
C GLY A 349 22.78 1.94 -18.01
N ARG A 350 21.46 2.06 -17.81
CA ARG A 350 20.82 2.15 -16.47
C ARG A 350 20.48 0.74 -16.01
N GLU A 351 21.24 0.25 -15.05
CA GLU A 351 21.18 -1.14 -14.59
C GLU A 351 20.94 -1.24 -13.08
N LEU A 352 20.82 -2.47 -12.57
CA LEU A 352 20.59 -2.74 -11.16
C LEU A 352 21.83 -2.52 -10.30
N TRP A 353 21.67 -1.74 -9.23
CA TRP A 353 22.66 -1.56 -8.18
C TRP A 353 22.10 -1.93 -6.81
N GLN A 354 22.99 -2.26 -5.88
CA GLN A 354 22.68 -2.35 -4.45
C GLN A 354 23.67 -1.52 -3.64
N THR A 355 23.34 -1.23 -2.39
CA THR A 355 24.27 -0.81 -1.33
C THR A 355 23.93 -1.52 -0.02
N ASP A 356 24.95 -1.86 0.78
CA ASP A 356 24.78 -2.31 2.16
C ASP A 356 24.73 -1.14 3.16
N GLY A 357 24.99 0.08 2.70
CA GLY A 357 25.19 1.27 3.53
C GLY A 357 26.62 1.82 3.46
N THR A 358 27.50 1.19 2.67
CA THR A 358 28.92 1.59 2.54
C THR A 358 29.33 1.74 1.07
N THR A 359 30.35 2.58 0.81
CA THR A 359 31.01 2.72 -0.51
C THR A 359 31.48 1.37 -1.10
N SER A 360 31.81 0.40 -0.23
CA SER A 360 32.32 -0.92 -0.65
C SER A 360 31.21 -1.90 -1.00
N GLY A 361 30.08 -1.87 -0.31
CA GLY A 361 28.89 -2.65 -0.64
C GLY A 361 27.98 -1.99 -1.68
N THR A 362 28.21 -0.70 -2.01
CA THR A 362 27.60 -0.03 -3.16
C THR A 362 28.14 -0.64 -4.47
N VAL A 363 27.43 -1.60 -5.06
CA VAL A 363 27.91 -2.38 -6.21
C VAL A 363 26.87 -2.56 -7.31
N PHE A 364 27.37 -2.58 -8.54
CA PHE A 364 26.68 -3.07 -9.73
C PHE A 364 26.32 -4.54 -9.54
N VAL A 365 25.08 -4.92 -9.85
CA VAL A 365 24.59 -6.27 -9.57
C VAL A 365 24.66 -7.14 -10.83
N LYS A 366 24.11 -6.69 -11.96
CA LYS A 366 24.16 -7.37 -13.26
C LYS A 366 23.96 -6.40 -14.41
N ASP A 367 24.52 -6.75 -15.56
CA ASP A 367 24.21 -6.25 -16.91
C ASP A 367 23.07 -7.13 -17.44
N ILE A 368 21.82 -6.68 -17.29
CA ILE A 368 20.63 -7.48 -17.62
C ILE A 368 20.32 -7.36 -19.11
N GLN A 369 20.34 -6.15 -19.69
CA GLN A 369 20.20 -5.94 -21.13
C GLN A 369 21.56 -5.60 -21.75
N VAL A 370 22.36 -6.66 -21.92
CA VAL A 370 23.79 -6.64 -22.26
C VAL A 370 24.22 -5.51 -23.20
N GLY A 371 24.97 -4.54 -22.65
CA GLY A 371 25.56 -3.44 -23.40
C GLY A 371 25.03 -2.08 -22.93
N THR A 372 24.64 -1.19 -23.85
CA THR A 372 24.04 0.10 -23.49
C THR A 372 22.51 0.03 -23.48
N GLY A 373 21.97 -1.11 -23.07
CA GLY A 373 20.53 -1.31 -22.94
C GLY A 373 19.95 -0.50 -21.77
N THR A 374 18.63 -0.51 -21.68
CA THR A 374 17.92 -0.16 -20.44
C THR A 374 16.94 -1.30 -20.21
N PRO A 375 17.29 -2.30 -19.38
CA PRO A 375 16.54 -3.55 -19.19
C PRO A 375 15.17 -3.40 -18.53
N SER A 376 14.61 -2.20 -18.50
CA SER A 376 13.33 -1.94 -17.87
C SER A 376 13.21 -2.41 -16.40
N ILE A 377 14.33 -2.45 -15.65
CA ILE A 377 14.41 -2.95 -14.25
C ILE A 377 13.62 -2.09 -13.32
N THR A 378 12.52 -2.63 -12.83
CA THR A 378 11.56 -1.77 -12.17
C THR A 378 10.50 -2.50 -11.36
N ALA A 379 9.69 -1.67 -10.68
CA ALA A 379 8.91 -2.01 -9.51
C ALA A 379 9.81 -2.83 -8.60
N ILE A 380 10.83 -2.25 -7.92
CA ILE A 380 11.94 -2.93 -7.20
C ILE A 380 11.53 -3.33 -5.75
N THR A 381 11.40 -4.61 -5.35
CA THR A 381 10.08 -4.96 -4.77
C THR A 381 10.11 -6.35 -4.07
N ALA A 382 10.62 -6.37 -2.83
CA ALA A 382 10.95 -7.58 -2.10
C ALA A 382 9.88 -8.49 -1.45
N LEU A 383 10.24 -9.78 -1.44
CA LEU A 383 9.64 -11.03 -0.98
C LEU A 383 10.23 -11.50 0.38
N GLY A 384 9.56 -11.11 1.45
CA GLY A 384 10.18 -11.15 2.77
C GLY A 384 11.50 -10.40 2.74
N SER A 385 12.28 -10.55 3.79
CA SER A 385 13.33 -9.58 4.03
C SER A 385 14.70 -9.93 3.45
N SER A 386 14.82 -10.96 2.63
CA SER A 386 15.86 -10.93 1.60
C SER A 386 15.20 -11.02 0.24
N LEU A 387 14.54 -12.14 -0.07
CA LEU A 387 14.15 -12.52 -1.44
C LEU A 387 13.33 -11.48 -2.16
N ALA A 388 13.24 -11.63 -3.50
CA ALA A 388 12.55 -10.78 -4.49
C ALA A 388 12.66 -11.54 -5.96
N VAL A 389 12.44 -11.24 -7.33
CA VAL A 389 12.04 -10.16 -8.45
C VAL A 389 11.84 -8.43 -8.30
N PHE A 390 11.96 -8.22 -9.73
CA PHE A 390 11.68 -7.14 -10.80
C PHE A 390 11.19 -7.60 -12.17
N THR A 391 10.29 -6.80 -12.75
CA THR A 391 10.16 -6.74 -14.21
C THR A 391 11.52 -6.39 -14.77
N ALA A 392 12.02 -7.16 -15.71
CA ALA A 392 13.08 -6.67 -16.58
C ALA A 392 13.01 -7.36 -17.93
N ASP A 393 13.47 -6.62 -18.93
CA ASP A 393 13.69 -7.07 -20.31
C ASP A 393 15.19 -7.29 -20.51
N ASP A 394 15.62 -8.55 -20.66
CA ASP A 394 17.01 -8.87 -21.00
C ASP A 394 17.33 -8.70 -22.49
N GLY A 395 16.38 -8.18 -23.27
CA GLY A 395 16.43 -8.07 -24.73
C GLY A 395 16.14 -9.40 -25.44
N VAL A 396 15.67 -10.43 -24.72
CA VAL A 396 15.40 -11.78 -25.26
C VAL A 396 13.98 -12.24 -24.95
N ASN A 397 13.56 -12.16 -23.69
CA ASN A 397 12.28 -12.71 -23.20
C ASN A 397 11.19 -11.62 -23.02
N GLY A 398 11.45 -10.41 -23.53
CA GLY A 398 10.63 -9.25 -23.19
C GLY A 398 10.69 -8.94 -21.68
N ARG A 399 9.83 -8.04 -21.23
CA ARG A 399 9.75 -7.66 -19.84
C ARG A 399 8.91 -8.71 -19.09
N GLU A 400 9.56 -9.38 -18.15
CA GLU A 400 9.13 -10.62 -17.51
C GLU A 400 9.69 -10.64 -16.06
N PRO A 401 9.43 -11.65 -15.22
CA PRO A 401 9.90 -11.60 -13.85
C PRO A 401 11.33 -12.11 -13.63
N TRP A 402 12.18 -11.28 -13.04
CA TRP A 402 13.60 -11.50 -12.72
C TRP A 402 14.03 -11.38 -11.26
N VAL A 403 14.43 -12.47 -10.62
CA VAL A 403 15.04 -12.48 -9.28
C VAL A 403 16.51 -12.06 -9.33
N SER A 404 17.08 -11.57 -8.22
CA SER A 404 18.53 -11.45 -7.91
C SER A 404 18.83 -12.02 -6.52
N ASP A 405 20.09 -12.12 -6.10
CA ASP A 405 20.58 -12.20 -4.70
C ASP A 405 21.32 -10.92 -4.25
N GLY A 406 21.15 -9.83 -5.01
CA GLY A 406 22.07 -8.69 -4.96
C GLY A 406 23.46 -9.02 -5.50
N THR A 407 23.61 -10.18 -6.13
CA THR A 407 24.80 -10.56 -6.89
C THR A 407 24.36 -10.99 -8.29
N THR A 408 25.31 -11.01 -9.22
CA THR A 408 25.07 -11.44 -10.60
C THR A 408 24.52 -12.87 -10.69
N ALA A 409 24.84 -13.73 -9.70
CA ALA A 409 24.55 -15.17 -9.75
C ALA A 409 23.11 -15.52 -9.36
N GLY A 410 22.51 -14.81 -8.40
CA GLY A 410 21.09 -14.91 -8.15
C GLY A 410 20.25 -14.14 -9.17
N THR A 411 20.87 -13.33 -10.06
CA THR A 411 20.17 -12.47 -11.03
C THR A 411 19.74 -13.22 -12.30
N GLN A 412 18.50 -13.73 -12.29
CA GLN A 412 17.92 -14.66 -13.28
C GLN A 412 16.41 -14.44 -13.43
N LEU A 413 15.89 -14.73 -14.63
CA LEU A 413 14.46 -14.88 -14.90
C LEU A 413 13.83 -15.98 -13.98
N LEU A 414 12.62 -15.76 -13.46
CA LEU A 414 11.80 -16.79 -12.84
C LEU A 414 11.08 -17.63 -13.88
N GLN A 415 10.43 -16.97 -14.83
CA GLN A 415 9.60 -17.61 -15.84
C GLN A 415 9.52 -16.69 -17.06
N ASP A 416 9.32 -17.31 -18.21
CA ASP A 416 8.96 -16.71 -19.50
C ASP A 416 7.46 -17.04 -19.65
N ILE A 417 6.60 -16.16 -19.16
CA ILE A 417 5.14 -16.39 -19.04
C ILE A 417 4.47 -16.16 -20.40
N TYR A 418 4.79 -15.04 -21.06
CA TYR A 418 4.47 -14.83 -22.47
C TYR A 418 5.70 -15.22 -23.30
N GLY A 419 5.72 -16.47 -23.79
CA GLY A 419 6.90 -17.02 -24.49
C GLY A 419 7.38 -16.23 -25.72
N GLY A 420 8.43 -15.42 -25.57
CA GLY A 420 9.10 -14.72 -26.69
C GLY A 420 9.66 -13.34 -26.33
N ALA A 421 9.89 -12.49 -27.35
CA ALA A 421 10.37 -11.10 -27.14
C ALA A 421 9.23 -10.07 -26.96
N SER A 422 7.98 -10.52 -27.13
CA SER A 422 6.85 -9.99 -26.39
C SER A 422 6.86 -10.77 -25.09
N GLY A 423 7.12 -10.11 -23.98
CA GLY A 423 6.93 -10.68 -22.66
C GLY A 423 5.53 -10.36 -22.13
N SER A 424 5.42 -10.43 -20.82
CA SER A 424 4.28 -9.97 -20.05
C SER A 424 4.12 -8.44 -20.12
N ALA A 425 3.11 -7.95 -19.41
CA ALA A 425 2.85 -6.55 -19.16
C ALA A 425 2.07 -6.45 -17.86
N THR A 426 2.68 -5.90 -16.80
CA THR A 426 2.29 -6.17 -15.41
C THR A 426 2.29 -4.91 -14.53
N ASN A 427 1.28 -4.67 -13.63
CA ASN A 427 0.97 -3.72 -12.52
C ASN A 427 0.12 -4.42 -11.41
N ALA A 428 0.40 -4.34 -10.06
CA ALA A 428 -0.39 -4.83 -8.84
C ALA A 428 0.06 -5.96 -7.77
N PHE A 429 1.26 -6.09 -7.18
CA PHE A 429 1.69 -7.27 -6.35
C PHE A 429 1.72 -6.91 -4.90
N PHE A 430 1.39 -7.93 -4.13
CA PHE A 430 1.38 -7.83 -2.71
C PHE A 430 2.23 -8.82 -2.02
N ALA A 431 2.59 -8.45 -0.81
CA ALA A 431 3.16 -9.39 0.09
C ALA A 431 2.09 -10.29 0.63
N THR A 432 2.50 -11.54 0.74
CA THR A 432 2.24 -12.29 1.93
C THR A 432 3.55 -12.67 2.62
N PRO A 433 3.49 -13.19 3.86
CA PRO A 433 4.66 -13.74 4.55
C PRO A 433 5.28 -14.90 3.76
N GLY A 434 6.29 -14.57 2.95
CA GLY A 434 7.15 -15.50 2.21
C GLY A 434 6.58 -16.08 0.91
N ALA A 435 5.39 -15.66 0.46
CA ALA A 435 5.06 -15.66 -0.96
C ALA A 435 4.65 -14.24 -1.32
N VAL A 436 5.23 -13.65 -2.36
CA VAL A 436 4.60 -12.52 -3.06
C VAL A 436 3.28 -13.01 -3.58
N TRP A 437 2.36 -12.17 -3.98
CA TRP A 437 1.35 -12.68 -4.86
C TRP A 437 1.00 -11.65 -5.94
N PHE A 438 1.04 -12.11 -7.20
CA PHE A 438 1.17 -11.30 -8.43
C PHE A 438 0.25 -11.73 -9.57
N GLY A 439 0.38 -11.20 -10.80
CA GLY A 439 -0.30 -11.68 -12.01
C GLY A 439 0.30 -11.16 -13.31
N ALA A 440 -0.08 -11.74 -14.46
CA ALA A 440 0.67 -11.66 -15.75
C ALA A 440 0.09 -12.50 -16.92
N TYR A 441 -0.25 -11.93 -18.08
CA TYR A 441 -0.83 -12.63 -19.26
C TYR A 441 -0.03 -13.84 -19.77
N ALA A 442 -0.45 -15.06 -19.41
CA ALA A 442 -0.07 -16.28 -20.11
C ALA A 442 -1.09 -16.67 -21.19
N PRO A 443 -0.73 -16.66 -22.49
CA PRO A 443 -1.64 -16.98 -23.57
C PRO A 443 -2.47 -18.26 -23.36
N ALA A 444 -1.95 -19.34 -22.75
CA ALA A 444 -2.71 -20.59 -22.61
C ALA A 444 -4.09 -20.43 -21.94
N TYR A 445 -4.19 -19.52 -20.98
CA TYR A 445 -5.44 -19.15 -20.37
C TYR A 445 -5.73 -17.69 -20.66
N GLY A 446 -5.13 -17.06 -21.67
CA GLY A 446 -5.12 -15.60 -21.79
C GLY A 446 -4.27 -15.02 -20.67
N ILE A 447 -4.72 -15.20 -19.42
CA ILE A 447 -3.94 -15.03 -18.20
C ILE A 447 -3.93 -16.46 -17.48
N GLU A 448 -4.59 -17.10 -16.47
CA GLU A 448 -5.80 -16.99 -15.58
C GLU A 448 -5.55 -16.89 -14.07
N LEU A 449 -4.64 -17.67 -13.38
CA LEU A 449 -3.68 -17.19 -12.33
C LEU A 449 -2.61 -18.23 -11.74
N TRP A 450 -1.28 -18.16 -12.09
CA TRP A 450 0.09 -18.61 -11.55
C TRP A 450 0.31 -19.04 -10.04
N LYS A 451 1.58 -19.06 -9.52
CA LYS A 451 2.10 -19.14 -8.09
C LYS A 451 3.58 -18.71 -8.07
N SER A 452 4.35 -18.84 -6.96
CA SER A 452 5.81 -18.58 -6.69
C SER A 452 6.13 -18.13 -5.25
N ASP A 453 7.43 -18.08 -4.94
CA ASP A 453 7.99 -18.04 -3.58
C ASP A 453 9.46 -17.57 -3.51
N GLY A 454 10.02 -17.03 -4.59
CA GLY A 454 11.48 -16.79 -4.70
C GLY A 454 12.11 -17.50 -5.88
N THR A 455 11.40 -18.48 -6.44
CA THR A 455 12.00 -19.50 -7.29
C THR A 455 11.18 -19.78 -8.54
N VAL A 456 11.89 -20.09 -9.63
CA VAL A 456 11.34 -20.61 -10.89
C VAL A 456 10.31 -21.73 -10.66
N ALA A 457 10.56 -22.60 -9.68
CA ALA A 457 9.76 -23.79 -9.40
C ALA A 457 8.52 -23.50 -8.53
N GLY A 458 8.51 -22.39 -7.80
CA GLY A 458 7.29 -21.91 -7.18
C GLY A 458 6.32 -21.39 -8.25
N THR A 459 6.80 -20.92 -9.41
CA THR A 459 5.98 -20.18 -10.36
C THR A 459 4.93 -21.04 -11.08
N SER A 460 3.65 -21.06 -10.65
CA SER A 460 2.70 -22.15 -11.02
C SER A 460 1.18 -21.97 -10.75
N LEU A 461 0.33 -21.91 -11.80
CA LEU A 461 -1.15 -21.66 -11.75
C LEU A 461 -1.92 -22.29 -10.55
N VAL A 462 -2.63 -21.48 -9.75
CA VAL A 462 -3.36 -21.84 -8.52
C VAL A 462 -4.80 -22.28 -8.79
N LEU A 463 -5.58 -21.54 -9.59
CA LEU A 463 -6.89 -21.95 -10.10
C LEU A 463 -7.23 -21.18 -11.40
N ASP A 464 -8.12 -21.78 -12.18
CA ASP A 464 -8.82 -21.28 -13.38
C ASP A 464 -10.32 -21.22 -13.02
N ILE A 465 -10.96 -20.03 -13.06
CA ILE A 465 -12.28 -19.78 -12.45
C ILE A 465 -13.44 -19.73 -13.47
N TYR A 466 -13.19 -19.39 -14.74
CA TYR A 466 -14.22 -18.81 -15.62
C TYR A 466 -14.20 -19.32 -17.08
N ASP A 467 -14.59 -20.58 -17.34
CA ASP A 467 -14.56 -21.25 -18.67
C ASP A 467 -15.00 -20.37 -19.88
N LEU A 468 -14.06 -19.77 -20.62
CA LEU A 468 -14.31 -19.05 -21.88
C LEU A 468 -13.31 -19.43 -23.00
N PRO A 469 -13.73 -19.34 -24.29
CA PRO A 469 -12.85 -19.60 -25.42
C PRO A 469 -12.23 -18.33 -26.03
N ALA A 470 -10.94 -18.17 -25.78
CA ALA A 470 -9.95 -17.51 -26.63
C ALA A 470 -9.98 -15.98 -26.83
N LEU A 471 -11.09 -15.37 -27.21
CA LEU A 471 -11.06 -14.08 -27.96
C LEU A 471 -11.82 -12.93 -27.29
N ALA A 472 -11.71 -12.76 -25.97
CA ALA A 472 -12.42 -11.74 -25.19
C ALA A 472 -11.46 -11.10 -24.19
N THR A 473 -11.52 -9.78 -23.95
CA THR A 473 -10.65 -9.09 -22.98
C THR A 473 -11.16 -9.21 -21.54
N ALA A 474 -11.47 -10.44 -21.12
CA ALA A 474 -12.23 -10.80 -19.94
C ALA A 474 -11.45 -11.47 -18.77
N GLY A 475 -10.83 -10.67 -17.90
CA GLY A 475 -10.09 -11.04 -16.67
C GLY A 475 -10.82 -11.45 -15.39
N SER A 476 -10.47 -12.61 -14.79
CA SER A 476 -10.76 -12.92 -13.38
C SER A 476 -9.76 -12.20 -12.47
N GLY A 477 -10.03 -10.92 -12.16
CA GLY A 477 -9.52 -10.42 -10.90
C GLY A 477 -10.25 -11.07 -9.70
N MET A 478 -10.48 -10.25 -8.69
CA MET A 478 -10.23 -10.33 -7.26
C MET A 478 -11.40 -9.29 -6.69
N GLU A 479 -11.67 -8.73 -5.44
CA GLU A 479 -12.35 -7.36 -5.05
C GLU A 479 -12.61 -6.81 -3.56
N ASP A 480 -13.36 -5.71 -3.30
CA ASP A 480 -13.20 -4.69 -2.18
C ASP A 480 -12.23 -4.94 -0.99
N PRO A 481 -10.92 -5.15 -1.18
CA PRO A 481 -10.01 -5.96 -0.32
C PRO A 481 -9.09 -5.50 1.01
N VAL A 482 -9.29 -6.82 1.51
CA VAL A 482 -9.73 -7.40 2.85
C VAL A 482 -8.93 -8.56 3.38
N ASP A 483 -8.83 -8.66 4.73
CA ASP A 483 -8.67 -9.92 5.50
C ASP A 483 -9.85 -10.46 6.31
N LEU A 484 -9.98 -11.79 6.27
CA LEU A 484 -10.49 -12.63 7.36
C LEU A 484 -9.49 -13.76 7.75
N PHE A 485 -8.51 -13.44 8.59
CA PHE A 485 -7.43 -14.29 9.12
C PHE A 485 -6.83 -15.33 8.13
N GLY A 486 -6.39 -14.87 6.96
CA GLY A 486 -5.82 -15.72 5.90
C GLY A 486 -6.80 -16.51 5.02
N LYS A 487 -8.08 -16.13 4.94
CA LYS A 487 -9.08 -16.66 3.98
C LYS A 487 -9.93 -15.61 3.26
N SER A 488 -9.75 -15.47 1.95
CA SER A 488 -10.24 -14.33 1.18
C SER A 488 -11.66 -14.48 0.66
N ILE A 489 -12.66 -13.73 1.14
CA ILE A 489 -14.10 -13.75 0.76
C ILE A 489 -14.45 -12.89 -0.50
N PHE A 490 -15.33 -13.29 -1.44
CA PHE A 490 -15.46 -12.55 -2.73
C PHE A 490 -16.71 -12.77 -3.65
N LEU A 491 -17.40 -11.74 -4.16
CA LEU A 491 -18.45 -11.76 -5.21
C LEU A 491 -18.02 -12.23 -6.63
N SER A 492 -17.56 -13.47 -6.83
CA SER A 492 -17.16 -13.91 -8.19
C SER A 492 -18.32 -14.53 -8.94
N GLY A 493 -18.35 -14.30 -10.25
CA GLY A 493 -19.37 -14.82 -11.15
C GLY A 493 -18.95 -16.07 -11.90
N THR A 494 -19.94 -16.85 -12.31
CA THR A 494 -19.86 -17.86 -13.37
C THR A 494 -21.10 -17.72 -14.25
N GLN A 495 -21.17 -18.39 -15.41
CA GLN A 495 -22.41 -18.40 -16.19
C GLN A 495 -23.60 -19.10 -15.48
N ALA A 496 -23.37 -19.82 -14.37
CA ALA A 496 -24.41 -20.51 -13.61
C ALA A 496 -24.89 -19.73 -12.37
N PHE A 497 -24.02 -18.90 -11.81
CA PHE A 497 -24.23 -18.14 -10.57
C PHE A 497 -23.67 -16.74 -10.77
N GLY A 498 -24.49 -15.70 -10.56
CA GLY A 498 -24.10 -14.30 -10.72
C GLY A 498 -23.05 -13.84 -9.71
N LEU A 499 -22.94 -12.53 -9.51
CA LEU A 499 -21.98 -11.97 -8.56
C LEU A 499 -22.44 -12.22 -7.12
N GLU A 500 -21.77 -13.18 -6.50
CA GLU A 500 -22.19 -13.91 -5.31
C GLU A 500 -20.98 -14.18 -4.43
N PRO A 501 -21.00 -14.03 -3.09
CA PRO A 501 -19.79 -14.17 -2.29
C PRO A 501 -19.25 -15.62 -2.25
N TRP A 502 -17.93 -15.77 -2.25
CA TRP A 502 -17.05 -16.95 -2.19
C TRP A 502 -15.95 -16.76 -1.13
N VAL A 503 -14.98 -17.69 -1.01
CA VAL A 503 -13.77 -17.56 -0.17
C VAL A 503 -12.55 -18.36 -0.71
N THR A 504 -11.28 -18.05 -0.36
CA THR A 504 -10.03 -18.73 -0.83
C THR A 504 -8.84 -18.77 0.16
N ASP A 505 -7.93 -19.74 0.05
CA ASP A 505 -6.61 -19.80 0.72
C ASP A 505 -5.38 -20.08 -0.19
N GLY A 506 -5.47 -19.81 -1.50
CA GLY A 506 -4.34 -19.90 -2.44
C GLY A 506 -3.87 -21.30 -2.73
N THR A 507 -4.83 -22.21 -2.57
CA THR A 507 -4.88 -23.50 -3.19
C THR A 507 -6.20 -23.54 -3.94
N SER A 508 -6.22 -24.18 -5.12
CA SER A 508 -7.47 -24.49 -5.84
C SER A 508 -8.51 -25.22 -4.97
N ALA A 509 -8.07 -25.90 -3.91
CA ALA A 509 -8.94 -26.58 -2.95
C ALA A 509 -9.55 -25.66 -1.89
N GLY A 510 -8.97 -24.48 -1.67
CA GLY A 510 -9.45 -23.49 -0.70
C GLY A 510 -10.45 -22.50 -1.27
N THR A 511 -10.58 -22.42 -2.59
CA THR A 511 -11.35 -21.44 -3.36
C THR A 511 -12.77 -21.94 -3.70
N PHE A 512 -13.83 -21.34 -3.14
CA PHE A 512 -15.21 -21.81 -3.33
C PHE A 512 -16.30 -20.76 -2.98
N GLN A 513 -17.47 -20.84 -3.63
CA GLN A 513 -18.63 -19.99 -3.35
C GLN A 513 -19.17 -20.18 -1.91
N LEU A 514 -19.38 -19.09 -1.18
CA LEU A 514 -19.92 -19.08 0.17
C LEU A 514 -21.43 -19.29 0.11
N ALA A 515 -22.13 -18.56 -0.75
CA ALA A 515 -23.54 -18.78 -1.01
C ALA A 515 -23.93 -18.24 -2.39
N ASP A 516 -24.86 -18.95 -3.04
CA ASP A 516 -25.74 -18.47 -4.10
C ASP A 516 -26.91 -17.74 -3.40
N ILE A 517 -26.72 -16.46 -3.06
CA ILE A 517 -27.64 -15.65 -2.26
C ILE A 517 -28.88 -15.26 -3.08
N ASN A 518 -28.72 -14.86 -4.34
CA ASN A 518 -29.79 -14.53 -5.27
C ASN A 518 -29.94 -15.61 -6.36
N PRO A 519 -30.74 -16.66 -6.15
CA PRO A 519 -30.48 -17.96 -6.76
C PRO A 519 -30.38 -18.02 -8.29
N GLY A 520 -29.19 -18.35 -8.79
CA GLY A 520 -28.88 -18.56 -10.21
C GLY A 520 -28.10 -17.39 -10.84
N PRO A 521 -28.35 -17.03 -12.11
CA PRO A 521 -27.56 -16.02 -12.83
C PRO A 521 -27.99 -14.59 -12.49
N ALA A 522 -28.37 -14.33 -11.24
CA ALA A 522 -28.76 -13.03 -10.73
C ALA A 522 -27.81 -12.65 -9.60
N ASP A 523 -27.45 -11.38 -9.51
CA ASP A 523 -26.42 -10.96 -8.56
C ASP A 523 -27.03 -10.75 -7.18
N SER A 524 -26.35 -11.23 -6.14
CA SER A 524 -26.66 -10.87 -4.74
C SER A 524 -26.71 -9.36 -4.52
N ILE A 525 -25.99 -8.60 -5.36
CA ILE A 525 -25.59 -7.22 -5.11
C ILE A 525 -25.20 -7.11 -3.63
N ALA A 526 -24.37 -8.06 -3.16
CA ALA A 526 -23.79 -8.10 -1.83
C ALA A 526 -22.78 -6.97 -1.69
N HIS A 527 -23.19 -5.78 -2.09
CA HIS A 527 -22.47 -4.57 -1.93
C HIS A 527 -22.38 -4.26 -0.47
N ALA A 528 -21.34 -3.52 -0.20
CA ALA A 528 -21.28 -2.60 0.88
C ALA A 528 -20.38 -2.68 2.17
N PHE A 529 -19.57 -3.67 2.90
CA PHE A 529 -19.42 -4.55 4.27
C PHE A 529 -18.70 -4.16 5.65
N THR A 530 -18.96 -4.82 6.80
CA THR A 530 -18.38 -4.40 8.13
C THR A 530 -17.81 -5.50 9.05
N ARG A 531 -16.59 -5.29 9.57
CA ARG A 531 -15.77 -6.27 10.29
C ARG A 531 -15.88 -6.03 11.77
N VAL A 532 -16.25 -7.10 12.47
CA VAL A 532 -16.40 -7.11 13.91
C VAL A 532 -15.80 -8.44 14.38
N ASP A 533 -14.59 -8.35 14.95
CA ASP A 533 -13.73 -9.47 15.35
C ASP A 533 -13.36 -10.42 14.19
N ASN A 534 -13.91 -11.64 14.22
CA ASN A 534 -13.80 -12.69 13.20
C ASN A 534 -15.11 -12.87 12.42
N LYS A 535 -16.01 -11.90 12.55
CA LYS A 535 -17.25 -11.78 11.78
C LYS A 535 -17.26 -10.46 11.02
N VAL A 536 -18.23 -10.41 10.15
CA VAL A 536 -18.12 -9.81 8.83
C VAL A 536 -19.60 -9.66 8.43
N PHE A 537 -20.11 -8.44 8.22
CA PHE A 537 -21.55 -8.07 8.16
C PHE A 537 -21.99 -7.32 6.89
N PHE A 538 -23.12 -7.69 6.25
CA PHE A 538 -23.40 -7.24 4.87
C PHE A 538 -24.81 -7.00 4.38
N VAL A 539 -24.93 -6.16 3.35
CA VAL A 539 -26.17 -5.90 2.63
C VAL A 539 -26.18 -6.66 1.32
N ALA A 540 -26.99 -7.70 1.26
CA ALA A 540 -27.26 -8.47 0.05
C ALA A 540 -28.76 -8.64 -0.15
N ASP A 541 -29.16 -8.84 -1.40
CA ASP A 541 -30.50 -9.18 -1.82
C ASP A 541 -30.55 -10.66 -2.24
N ASN A 542 -31.55 -11.41 -1.78
CA ASN A 542 -31.79 -12.80 -2.19
C ASN A 542 -32.93 -12.93 -3.23
N GLY A 543 -33.29 -11.81 -3.86
CA GLY A 543 -34.42 -11.72 -4.78
C GLY A 543 -35.80 -11.75 -4.09
N THR A 544 -35.87 -11.79 -2.76
CA THR A 544 -37.14 -11.87 -2.00
C THR A 544 -37.26 -10.94 -0.80
N THR A 545 -36.16 -10.62 -0.11
CA THR A 545 -36.12 -9.71 1.05
C THR A 545 -35.59 -8.32 0.72
N GLY A 546 -35.26 -8.03 -0.54
CA GLY A 546 -34.55 -6.79 -0.85
C GLY A 546 -33.16 -6.76 -0.22
N ARG A 547 -32.53 -5.59 -0.28
CA ARG A 547 -31.20 -5.33 0.27
C ARG A 547 -31.25 -5.20 1.79
N GLU A 548 -30.83 -6.25 2.47
CA GLU A 548 -31.01 -6.46 3.92
C GLU A 548 -29.74 -6.98 4.61
N LEU A 549 -29.68 -7.02 5.94
CA LEU A 549 -28.44 -7.35 6.68
C LEU A 549 -28.17 -8.87 6.80
N TRP A 550 -26.95 -9.29 6.49
CA TRP A 550 -26.34 -10.63 6.47
C TRP A 550 -25.03 -10.67 7.28
N VAL A 551 -24.45 -11.86 7.43
CA VAL A 551 -23.14 -12.11 8.06
C VAL A 551 -22.44 -13.29 7.37
N THR A 552 -21.11 -13.38 7.43
CA THR A 552 -20.37 -14.65 7.24
C THR A 552 -19.15 -14.75 8.18
N ASP A 553 -18.55 -15.93 8.23
CA ASP A 553 -17.31 -16.27 8.96
C ASP A 553 -16.23 -16.88 8.03
N GLY A 554 -16.37 -16.68 6.72
CA GLY A 554 -15.51 -17.31 5.72
C GLY A 554 -15.87 -18.77 5.44
N THR A 555 -17.07 -19.21 5.81
CA THR A 555 -17.62 -20.53 5.45
C THR A 555 -19.06 -20.43 4.96
N THR A 556 -19.44 -21.31 4.03
CA THR A 556 -20.83 -21.49 3.55
C THR A 556 -21.84 -21.72 4.68
N ALA A 557 -21.40 -22.25 5.82
CA ALA A 557 -22.26 -22.51 6.97
C ALA A 557 -22.46 -21.28 7.88
N GLY A 558 -21.53 -20.32 7.86
CA GLY A 558 -21.64 -19.04 8.57
C GLY A 558 -22.35 -17.96 7.76
N THR A 559 -22.45 -18.10 6.44
CA THR A 559 -23.12 -17.15 5.55
C THR A 559 -24.65 -17.19 5.71
N MET A 560 -25.26 -16.14 6.26
CA MET A 560 -26.71 -16.07 6.45
C MET A 560 -27.27 -14.65 6.54
N LEU A 561 -28.54 -14.48 6.16
CA LEU A 561 -29.34 -13.30 6.46
C LEU A 561 -29.49 -13.16 7.98
N LEU A 562 -29.00 -12.05 8.52
CA LEU A 562 -29.20 -11.68 9.92
C LEU A 562 -30.62 -11.18 10.14
N LYS A 563 -31.11 -10.29 9.28
CA LYS A 563 -32.41 -9.65 9.46
C LYS A 563 -32.95 -9.06 8.16
N ASP A 564 -34.16 -9.46 7.82
CA ASP A 564 -35.11 -8.69 7.01
C ASP A 564 -35.65 -7.55 7.92
N VAL A 565 -35.08 -6.35 7.79
CA VAL A 565 -35.38 -5.14 8.57
C VAL A 565 -36.61 -4.42 8.01
N ASN A 566 -36.84 -4.46 6.70
CA ASN A 566 -37.99 -3.88 6.01
C ASN A 566 -38.86 -4.95 5.29
N PRO A 567 -39.63 -5.77 6.06
CA PRO A 567 -40.28 -7.00 5.63
C PRO A 567 -40.79 -7.10 4.19
N GLY A 568 -40.11 -7.92 3.38
CA GLY A 568 -40.45 -8.23 1.99
C GLY A 568 -39.45 -7.62 0.99
N PRO A 569 -39.85 -7.32 -0.27
CA PRO A 569 -38.91 -6.92 -1.32
C PRO A 569 -38.48 -5.45 -1.23
N ALA A 570 -38.43 -4.87 -0.04
CA ALA A 570 -38.11 -3.47 0.20
C ALA A 570 -36.79 -3.37 0.96
N THR A 571 -35.90 -2.47 0.54
CA THR A 571 -34.57 -2.31 1.15
C THR A 571 -34.64 -1.84 2.61
N GLY A 572 -33.87 -2.47 3.49
CA GLY A 572 -33.71 -2.13 4.91
C GLY A 572 -32.92 -0.87 5.20
N TYR A 573 -32.31 -0.26 4.16
CA TYR A 573 -31.55 0.98 4.23
C TYR A 573 -30.38 0.95 5.25
N ILE A 574 -29.66 -0.16 5.21
CA ILE A 574 -28.60 -0.58 6.15
C ILE A 574 -27.29 0.22 5.96
N LYS A 575 -27.35 1.56 6.12
CA LYS A 575 -26.21 2.50 5.99
C LYS A 575 -26.42 3.83 6.73
N PRO A 576 -25.40 4.41 7.38
CA PRO A 576 -24.02 3.91 7.53
C PRO A 576 -23.93 2.71 8.48
N MET A 577 -22.74 2.11 8.57
CA MET A 577 -22.41 0.94 9.38
C MET A 577 -21.08 1.19 10.11
N ILE A 578 -21.00 0.86 11.41
CA ILE A 578 -19.82 1.15 12.24
C ILE A 578 -19.64 0.11 13.38
N GLU A 579 -18.39 -0.13 13.79
CA GLU A 579 -18.03 -0.98 14.93
C GLU A 579 -17.93 -0.19 16.25
N LEU A 580 -18.55 -0.71 17.32
CA LEU A 580 -18.27 -0.26 18.70
C LEU A 580 -18.39 -1.40 19.73
N GLY A 581 -17.25 -1.94 20.16
CA GLY A 581 -17.15 -2.89 21.28
C GLY A 581 -17.58 -4.32 20.92
N GLY A 582 -17.15 -4.83 19.77
CA GLY A 582 -17.49 -6.17 19.29
C GLY A 582 -18.94 -6.27 18.77
N LYS A 583 -19.51 -5.14 18.35
CA LYS A 583 -20.85 -5.05 17.76
C LYS A 583 -20.89 -4.07 16.59
N LEU A 584 -21.76 -4.40 15.64
CA LEU A 584 -22.18 -3.52 14.56
C LEU A 584 -23.26 -2.57 15.06
N TYR A 585 -23.20 -1.31 14.61
CA TYR A 585 -24.28 -0.33 14.69
C TYR A 585 -24.55 0.22 13.31
N PHE A 586 -25.82 0.35 12.95
CA PHE A 586 -26.23 0.68 11.59
C PHE A 586 -27.56 1.43 11.59
N ARG A 587 -27.84 2.16 10.52
CA ARG A 587 -29.18 2.70 10.26
C ARG A 587 -30.08 1.58 9.75
N GLY A 588 -31.32 1.47 10.24
CA GLY A 588 -32.29 0.52 9.70
C GLY A 588 -33.65 1.18 9.52
N GLN A 589 -34.25 0.99 8.34
CA GLN A 589 -35.63 1.39 8.07
C GLN A 589 -36.58 0.22 8.29
N ASP A 590 -37.61 0.39 9.12
CA ASP A 590 -38.75 -0.53 9.18
C ASP A 590 -40.08 0.22 8.95
N PRO A 591 -41.13 -0.45 8.44
CA PRO A 591 -42.39 0.21 8.06
C PRO A 591 -43.25 0.66 9.26
N THR A 592 -42.82 0.43 10.50
CA THR A 592 -43.51 0.86 11.74
C THR A 592 -42.82 2.04 12.44
N ASN A 593 -41.49 2.14 12.34
CA ASN A 593 -40.67 3.09 13.09
C ASN A 593 -39.85 4.03 12.17
N GLY A 594 -40.08 4.00 10.85
CA GLY A 594 -39.32 4.82 9.90
C GLY A 594 -37.84 4.45 9.87
N ILE A 595 -36.96 5.45 9.74
CA ILE A 595 -35.50 5.26 9.64
C ILE A 595 -34.83 5.60 10.99
N GLU A 596 -34.23 4.59 11.62
CA GLU A 596 -33.76 4.65 13.01
C GLU A 596 -32.42 3.94 13.22
N ILE A 597 -31.87 4.00 14.45
CA ILE A 597 -30.58 3.37 14.80
C ILE A 597 -30.77 1.93 15.31
N TRP A 598 -29.97 1.01 14.78
CA TRP A 598 -29.98 -0.44 15.03
C TRP A 598 -28.60 -0.96 15.44
N THR A 599 -28.56 -2.19 15.96
CA THR A 599 -27.32 -2.90 16.36
C THR A 599 -27.39 -4.39 16.05
N SER A 600 -26.24 -5.06 15.91
CA SER A 600 -26.12 -6.52 15.79
C SER A 600 -24.83 -7.06 16.41
N ASP A 601 -24.89 -8.30 16.94
CA ASP A 601 -23.75 -9.10 17.42
C ASP A 601 -23.30 -10.18 16.41
N GLY A 602 -23.92 -10.21 15.23
CA GLY A 602 -23.70 -11.24 14.21
C GLY A 602 -24.59 -12.46 14.39
N THR A 603 -25.71 -12.31 15.09
CA THR A 603 -26.79 -13.31 15.16
C THR A 603 -28.15 -12.70 14.82
N PRO A 604 -29.08 -13.44 14.18
CA PRO A 604 -30.44 -12.95 13.91
C PRO A 604 -31.24 -12.55 15.15
N ALA A 605 -30.82 -12.99 16.34
CA ALA A 605 -31.45 -12.65 17.61
C ALA A 605 -30.89 -11.35 18.22
N GLY A 606 -29.61 -11.04 17.99
CA GLY A 606 -28.96 -9.80 18.41
C GLY A 606 -29.22 -8.62 17.46
N THR A 607 -29.64 -8.88 16.21
CA THR A 607 -29.97 -7.83 15.23
C THR A 607 -31.31 -7.16 15.56
N THR A 608 -31.24 -6.00 16.21
CA THR A 608 -32.38 -5.29 16.79
C THR A 608 -32.23 -3.77 16.71
N MET A 609 -33.35 -3.05 16.69
CA MET A 609 -33.36 -1.60 16.84
C MET A 609 -32.72 -1.22 18.19
N LEU A 610 -31.77 -0.29 18.16
CA LEU A 610 -31.13 0.26 19.35
C LEU A 610 -32.03 1.32 19.99
N LYS A 611 -32.63 2.21 19.17
CA LYS A 611 -33.60 3.21 19.63
C LYS A 611 -34.47 3.72 18.49
N ASP A 612 -35.77 3.82 18.78
CA ASP A 612 -36.74 4.67 18.09
C ASP A 612 -36.55 6.11 18.59
N ILE A 613 -35.93 6.97 17.78
CA ILE A 613 -35.61 8.36 18.11
C ILE A 613 -36.79 9.28 17.78
N ASN A 614 -37.54 9.04 16.70
CA ASN A 614 -38.70 9.84 16.28
C ASN A 614 -40.02 9.04 16.30
N PRO A 615 -40.68 8.91 17.47
CA PRO A 615 -41.65 7.84 17.73
C PRO A 615 -42.74 7.58 16.69
N GLY A 616 -42.67 6.39 16.07
CA GLY A 616 -43.63 5.89 15.09
C GLY A 616 -43.12 5.99 13.64
N THR A 617 -44.01 6.11 12.66
CA THR A 617 -43.62 6.05 11.23
C THR A 617 -42.92 7.31 10.70
N ALA A 618 -42.43 8.18 11.59
CA ALA A 618 -41.51 9.26 11.24
C ALA A 618 -40.07 8.72 11.31
N SER A 619 -39.08 9.50 10.91
CA SER A 619 -37.69 9.05 10.94
C SER A 619 -36.84 9.97 11.80
N GLY A 620 -36.11 9.41 12.76
CA GLY A 620 -35.14 10.12 13.58
C GLY A 620 -33.80 10.29 12.89
N LEU A 621 -33.40 9.32 12.07
CA LEU A 621 -32.31 9.45 11.12
C LEU A 621 -32.88 9.72 9.71
N THR A 622 -32.02 10.12 8.77
CA THR A 622 -32.45 10.44 7.39
C THR A 622 -31.80 9.51 6.37
N ALA A 623 -32.34 9.52 5.14
CA ALA A 623 -31.82 8.72 4.05
C ALA A 623 -30.63 9.35 3.31
N TRP A 624 -30.27 10.59 3.64
CA TRP A 624 -29.21 11.35 2.98
C TRP A 624 -27.82 10.87 3.39
N ALA A 625 -26.91 10.75 2.42
CA ALA A 625 -25.61 10.12 2.61
C ALA A 625 -24.75 10.81 3.67
N GLY A 626 -24.78 12.14 3.80
CA GLY A 626 -23.93 12.87 4.77
C GLY A 626 -24.43 12.94 6.21
N PHE A 627 -25.55 12.30 6.59
CA PHE A 627 -26.06 12.29 7.98
C PHE A 627 -25.81 10.95 8.67
N GLU A 628 -24.86 10.93 9.61
CA GLU A 628 -24.03 9.73 9.76
C GLU A 628 -23.40 9.49 11.13
N PHE A 629 -22.71 8.37 11.24
CA PHE A 629 -22.14 7.82 12.46
C PHE A 629 -20.62 7.94 12.44
N TRP A 630 -20.01 8.63 13.42
CA TRP A 630 -18.56 8.66 13.62
C TRP A 630 -18.18 8.22 15.02
N LYS A 631 -16.95 7.70 15.19
CA LYS A 631 -16.48 7.13 16.46
C LYS A 631 -15.47 8.05 17.13
N TRP A 632 -15.86 8.64 18.27
CA TRP A 632 -14.96 9.44 19.09
C TRP A 632 -15.16 9.15 20.57
N ASN A 633 -14.06 8.82 21.26
CA ASN A 633 -14.00 8.55 22.71
C ASN A 633 -15.03 7.48 23.19
N ASP A 634 -14.92 6.28 22.61
CA ASP A 634 -15.79 5.10 22.86
C ASP A 634 -17.30 5.35 22.71
N LYS A 635 -17.68 6.32 21.88
CA LYS A 635 -19.06 6.61 21.50
C LYS A 635 -19.21 6.77 20.00
N ILE A 636 -20.41 6.45 19.51
CA ILE A 636 -20.87 6.85 18.19
C ILE A 636 -21.58 8.19 18.33
N TRP A 637 -21.16 9.17 17.53
CA TRP A 637 -21.77 10.48 17.39
C TRP A 637 -22.50 10.54 16.06
N PHE A 638 -23.62 11.26 16.03
CA PHE A 638 -24.49 11.34 14.87
C PHE A 638 -25.48 12.50 15.00
N THR A 639 -26.22 12.78 13.94
CA THR A 639 -27.28 13.79 13.94
C THR A 639 -28.65 13.15 13.74
N ALA A 640 -29.60 13.54 14.59
CA ALA A 640 -30.95 12.98 14.61
C ALA A 640 -31.99 14.01 15.05
N ASN A 641 -33.26 13.69 14.78
CA ASN A 641 -34.41 14.53 15.04
C ASN A 641 -35.50 13.75 15.79
N ASP A 642 -35.76 14.08 17.05
CA ASP A 642 -36.77 13.39 17.86
C ASP A 642 -38.24 13.75 17.53
N GLY A 643 -38.44 14.43 16.40
CA GLY A 643 -39.71 15.02 15.99
C GLY A 643 -40.01 16.37 16.64
N THR A 644 -39.16 16.85 17.57
CA THR A 644 -39.37 18.09 18.32
C THR A 644 -38.22 19.09 18.24
N THR A 645 -36.95 18.65 18.23
CA THR A 645 -35.77 19.53 18.21
C THR A 645 -35.23 19.86 16.81
N GLY A 646 -35.77 19.26 15.74
CA GLY A 646 -35.08 19.28 14.45
C GLY A 646 -33.84 18.38 14.46
N PHE A 647 -33.05 18.41 13.39
CA PHE A 647 -31.82 17.61 13.28
C PHE A 647 -30.68 18.28 14.06
N GLU A 648 -30.36 17.75 15.23
CA GLU A 648 -29.38 18.28 16.20
C GLU A 648 -28.28 17.24 16.53
N LEU A 649 -27.33 17.57 17.40
CA LEU A 649 -26.20 16.69 17.72
C LEU A 649 -26.57 15.63 18.78
N TRP A 650 -26.40 14.35 18.44
CA TRP A 650 -26.68 13.18 19.29
C TRP A 650 -25.41 12.33 19.51
N SER A 651 -25.46 11.48 20.54
CA SER A 651 -24.43 10.45 20.76
C SER A 651 -25.04 9.16 21.34
N THR A 652 -24.31 8.05 21.24
CA THR A 652 -24.62 6.77 21.89
C THR A 652 -23.37 6.05 22.36
N ASP A 653 -23.48 5.36 23.50
CA ASP A 653 -22.50 4.42 24.07
C ASP A 653 -22.75 2.96 23.63
N GLY A 654 -23.57 2.77 22.59
CA GLY A 654 -24.05 1.45 22.16
C GLY A 654 -25.26 0.93 22.94
N THR A 655 -25.85 1.73 23.84
CA THR A 655 -27.07 1.36 24.58
C THR A 655 -28.25 2.30 24.30
N ALA A 656 -29.47 1.76 24.33
CA ALA A 656 -30.72 2.53 24.16
C ALA A 656 -30.87 3.68 25.19
N ALA A 657 -30.22 3.55 26.35
CA ALA A 657 -30.23 4.54 27.43
C ALA A 657 -29.19 5.65 27.23
N GLY A 658 -28.00 5.32 26.72
CA GLY A 658 -26.96 6.29 26.37
C GLY A 658 -27.13 6.93 24.98
N THR A 659 -28.08 6.44 24.16
CA THR A 659 -28.48 7.05 22.89
C THR A 659 -29.32 8.31 23.16
N THR A 660 -28.71 9.49 23.17
CA THR A 660 -29.35 10.76 23.60
C THR A 660 -28.94 11.96 22.77
N LEU A 661 -29.86 12.93 22.64
CA LEU A 661 -29.55 14.30 22.26
C LEU A 661 -28.45 14.81 23.17
N PHE A 662 -27.32 15.20 22.58
CA PHE A 662 -26.16 15.73 23.29
C PHE A 662 -26.28 17.25 23.42
N LEU A 663 -26.62 17.95 22.33
CA LEU A 663 -26.84 19.38 22.34
C LEU A 663 -27.86 19.82 21.28
N GLU A 664 -28.87 20.57 21.72
CA GLU A 664 -29.73 21.42 20.89
C GLU A 664 -28.98 22.74 20.63
N LEU A 665 -28.43 22.87 19.44
CA LEU A 665 -27.67 24.02 18.94
C LEU A 665 -28.60 25.10 18.37
N ASN A 666 -29.70 24.70 17.71
CA ASN A 666 -30.70 25.60 17.13
C ASN A 666 -32.08 25.41 17.79
N PRO A 667 -32.39 26.13 18.90
CA PRO A 667 -33.53 25.80 19.74
C PRO A 667 -34.91 25.83 19.07
N GLY A 668 -35.67 24.75 19.25
CA GLY A 668 -37.01 24.55 18.69
C GLY A 668 -37.04 23.54 17.54
N THR A 669 -38.00 23.67 16.61
CA THR A 669 -38.19 22.70 15.51
C THR A 669 -37.33 23.00 14.27
N ALA A 670 -36.25 23.76 14.42
CA ALA A 670 -35.41 24.21 13.32
C ALA A 670 -34.04 23.56 13.46
N SER A 671 -33.66 22.70 12.52
CA SER A 671 -32.38 21.99 12.58
C SER A 671 -31.19 22.94 12.58
N SER A 672 -30.15 22.59 13.35
CA SER A 672 -28.78 23.03 13.12
C SER A 672 -28.03 22.08 12.17
N SER A 673 -28.59 20.91 11.89
CA SER A 673 -28.08 19.89 10.95
C SER A 673 -26.59 19.56 11.15
N PRO A 674 -26.11 19.16 12.34
CA PRO A 674 -24.68 18.96 12.53
C PRO A 674 -24.10 17.90 11.60
N LEU A 675 -23.13 18.29 10.81
CA LEU A 675 -22.29 17.37 10.06
C LEU A 675 -20.96 17.32 10.80
N ARG A 676 -20.34 16.14 10.95
CA ARG A 676 -18.96 16.09 11.45
C ARG A 676 -18.09 16.93 10.52
N VAL A 677 -17.06 17.49 11.12
CA VAL A 677 -16.07 18.43 10.57
C VAL A 677 -14.76 18.23 11.33
N GLY A 678 -14.64 17.25 12.23
CA GLY A 678 -13.35 16.63 12.49
C GLY A 678 -13.09 16.06 13.85
N GLN A 679 -11.84 15.67 14.12
CA GLN A 679 -11.39 15.29 15.47
C GLN A 679 -9.89 15.42 15.73
N LYS A 680 -9.57 15.55 17.03
CA LYS A 680 -8.31 15.21 17.69
C LYS A 680 -8.52 14.24 18.83
N ASP A 681 -7.41 13.77 19.39
CA ASP A 681 -7.31 12.99 20.61
C ASP A 681 -8.16 13.51 21.79
N ASP A 682 -8.36 14.83 21.93
CA ASP A 682 -9.13 15.48 23.00
C ASP A 682 -10.44 16.21 22.58
N ALA A 683 -10.80 16.30 21.29
CA ALA A 683 -12.01 17.00 20.85
C ALA A 683 -12.50 16.59 19.44
N PHE A 684 -13.77 16.79 19.11
CA PHE A 684 -14.33 16.64 17.76
C PHE A 684 -15.05 17.91 17.28
N PHE A 685 -15.27 18.01 15.97
CA PHE A 685 -15.62 19.25 15.27
C PHE A 685 -16.78 18.95 14.33
N PHE A 686 -17.64 19.95 14.16
CA PHE A 686 -18.85 19.84 13.36
C PHE A 686 -19.21 21.22 12.79
N SER A 687 -19.90 21.25 11.66
CA SER A 687 -20.55 22.46 11.16
C SER A 687 -21.98 22.45 11.68
N ALA A 688 -22.54 23.62 12.00
CA ALA A 688 -23.93 23.72 12.39
C ALA A 688 -24.56 25.04 11.94
N THR A 689 -25.77 24.95 11.39
CA THR A 689 -26.54 26.07 10.85
C THR A 689 -27.37 26.77 11.91
N LEU A 690 -27.01 27.99 12.31
CA LEU A 690 -27.86 28.85 13.15
C LEU A 690 -28.53 29.97 12.34
N PRO A 691 -29.74 30.46 12.68
CA PRO A 691 -30.40 31.54 11.94
C PRO A 691 -29.65 32.89 11.95
N THR A 692 -28.65 33.05 12.81
CA THR A 692 -27.90 34.30 13.02
C THR A 692 -26.50 34.33 12.41
N THR A 693 -25.88 33.15 12.22
CA THR A 693 -24.52 32.94 11.68
C THR A 693 -24.53 32.03 10.43
N GLY A 694 -25.68 31.41 10.13
CA GLY A 694 -25.82 30.29 9.22
C GLY A 694 -24.93 29.10 9.58
N THR A 695 -24.55 28.31 8.57
CA THR A 695 -23.65 27.16 8.71
C THR A 695 -22.25 27.66 8.99
N GLU A 696 -21.76 27.38 10.19
CA GLU A 696 -20.46 27.82 10.71
C GLU A 696 -19.77 26.72 11.54
N ILE A 697 -18.48 26.89 11.88
CA ILE A 697 -17.58 25.89 12.51
C ILE A 697 -17.71 25.80 14.05
N TRP A 698 -17.83 24.58 14.58
CA TRP A 698 -17.93 24.28 16.02
C TRP A 698 -16.92 23.23 16.50
N VAL A 699 -16.53 23.36 17.77
CA VAL A 699 -15.77 22.39 18.59
C VAL A 699 -16.73 21.68 19.54
N SER A 700 -16.37 20.47 19.99
CA SER A 700 -16.75 19.90 21.27
C SER A 700 -15.61 19.04 21.86
N ASP A 701 -15.32 19.17 23.15
CA ASP A 701 -14.45 18.27 23.92
C ASP A 701 -15.21 17.01 24.42
N GLY A 702 -16.37 16.71 23.82
CA GLY A 702 -17.32 15.72 24.34
C GLY A 702 -18.16 16.23 25.51
N THR A 703 -18.07 17.51 25.88
CA THR A 703 -18.92 18.15 26.88
C THR A 703 -19.67 19.36 26.30
N VAL A 704 -20.89 19.59 26.78
CA VAL A 704 -21.70 20.77 26.39
C VAL A 704 -21.00 22.09 26.74
N ALA A 705 -20.11 22.10 27.75
CA ALA A 705 -19.39 23.30 28.16
C ALA A 705 -18.16 23.62 27.28
N GLY A 706 -17.52 22.60 26.70
CA GLY A 706 -16.49 22.74 25.67
C GLY A 706 -17.06 22.79 24.25
N THR A 707 -18.39 22.79 24.09
CA THR A 707 -19.03 22.93 22.78
C THR A 707 -19.26 24.41 22.45
N THR A 708 -18.59 24.95 21.42
CA THR A 708 -18.73 26.37 21.03
C THR A 708 -18.54 26.59 19.54
N LEU A 709 -19.25 27.60 19.01
CA LEU A 709 -18.92 28.26 17.76
C LEU A 709 -17.49 28.81 17.87
N LEU A 710 -16.71 28.69 16.80
CA LEU A 710 -15.32 29.14 16.79
C LEU A 710 -15.10 30.36 15.91
N MET A 711 -15.73 30.40 14.74
CA MET A 711 -15.71 31.54 13.85
C MET A 711 -17.05 31.65 13.13
N ASP A 712 -17.42 32.90 12.83
CA ASP A 712 -18.52 33.32 11.97
C ASP A 712 -17.84 33.81 10.68
N VAL A 713 -17.50 32.88 9.79
CA VAL A 713 -16.69 33.12 8.59
C VAL A 713 -17.48 33.97 7.61
N VAL A 714 -18.73 33.62 7.29
CA VAL A 714 -19.61 34.47 6.47
C VAL A 714 -20.46 35.41 7.33
N ALA A 715 -19.76 36.28 8.05
CA ALA A 715 -20.26 37.28 9.01
C ALA A 715 -21.78 37.58 8.95
N GLY A 716 -22.52 37.09 9.95
CA GLY A 716 -23.97 37.19 10.02
C GLY A 716 -24.66 35.99 9.36
N SER A 717 -25.87 36.14 8.83
CA SER A 717 -26.64 34.99 8.30
C SER A 717 -26.19 34.50 6.91
N GLY A 718 -24.91 34.64 6.59
CA GLY A 718 -24.29 33.92 5.47
C GLY A 718 -24.15 32.45 5.81
N SER A 719 -23.50 31.64 4.98
CA SER A 719 -23.17 30.27 5.36
C SER A 719 -21.93 29.85 4.61
N SER A 720 -21.03 29.22 5.35
CA SER A 720 -19.89 28.54 4.78
C SER A 720 -20.15 27.03 4.70
N GLN A 721 -19.21 26.26 4.16
CA GLN A 721 -19.22 24.79 4.27
C GLN A 721 -17.91 24.33 4.93
N PHE A 722 -18.01 23.31 5.80
CA PHE A 722 -16.92 22.80 6.65
C PHE A 722 -17.01 21.28 6.93
N PHE A 723 -15.95 20.76 7.57
CA PHE A 723 -14.91 19.92 6.99
C PHE A 723 -13.74 19.74 8.09
N ASP A 724 -12.86 18.74 8.51
CA ASP A 724 -12.31 17.33 8.21
C ASP A 724 -10.83 17.01 7.69
N ILE A 725 -9.88 17.89 7.36
CA ILE A 725 -8.53 17.72 6.75
C ILE A 725 -7.54 16.85 7.53
N GLY A 726 -7.06 17.31 8.68
CA GLY A 726 -6.38 16.50 9.66
C GLY A 726 -5.50 17.27 10.64
N VAL A 727 -4.40 16.59 10.95
CA VAL A 727 -3.82 16.38 12.28
C VAL A 727 -2.87 17.56 12.77
N PHE A 728 -2.94 18.53 13.76
CA PHE A 728 -1.88 19.55 14.23
C PHE A 728 -1.32 19.54 15.71
N GLY A 729 -0.01 19.85 15.88
CA GLY A 729 0.91 19.77 17.04
C GLY A 729 0.31 19.98 18.43
N SER A 730 -0.66 20.90 18.47
CA SER A 730 -1.81 20.79 19.36
C SER A 730 -3.06 21.45 18.74
N SER A 731 -2.96 21.87 17.48
CA SER A 731 -3.30 23.25 17.09
C SER A 731 -4.01 23.44 15.76
N TYR A 732 -4.89 22.55 15.34
CA TYR A 732 -6.11 22.98 14.68
C TYR A 732 -6.20 22.64 13.08
N LEU A 733 -7.27 22.67 12.20
CA LEU A 733 -7.51 23.14 10.76
C LEU A 733 -8.98 23.44 10.26
N PHE A 734 -9.32 24.33 9.30
CA PHE A 734 -10.55 24.22 8.44
C PHE A 734 -10.68 25.16 7.20
N LEU A 735 -11.69 24.87 6.36
CA LEU A 735 -12.12 25.18 4.98
C LEU A 735 -13.36 25.96 5.33
N ALA A 736 -13.36 27.21 4.94
CA ALA A 736 -14.60 27.91 4.94
C ALA A 736 -14.65 28.88 3.77
N TYR A 737 -15.64 28.64 2.92
CA TYR A 737 -16.24 29.66 2.09
C TYR A 737 -16.51 30.95 2.88
N GLU A 738 -15.78 32.00 2.54
CA GLU A 738 -16.16 33.40 2.61
C GLU A 738 -16.62 33.84 1.19
N PRO A 739 -17.41 34.92 0.94
CA PRO A 739 -17.81 35.26 -0.44
C PRO A 739 -16.97 36.35 -1.14
N THR A 740 -16.24 37.17 -0.41
CA THR A 740 -15.37 38.25 -0.97
C THR A 740 -13.95 37.79 -1.20
N LEU A 741 -13.58 36.81 -0.38
CA LEU A 741 -12.44 35.98 -0.52
C LEU A 741 -12.96 34.68 -1.25
N GLY A 742 -13.77 33.80 -0.65
CA GLY A 742 -14.09 32.46 -1.21
C GLY A 742 -13.90 31.24 -0.26
N TYR A 743 -14.03 29.99 -0.76
CA TYR A 743 -13.58 28.72 -0.12
C TYR A 743 -12.08 28.76 0.21
N GLU A 744 -11.67 29.36 1.34
CA GLU A 744 -10.27 29.76 1.69
C GLU A 744 -10.07 29.38 3.25
N PRO A 745 -8.90 29.45 3.96
CA PRO A 745 -8.58 28.55 5.11
C PRO A 745 -8.36 29.13 6.51
N TYR A 746 -8.27 28.29 7.56
CA TYR A 746 -8.29 28.76 8.95
C TYR A 746 -7.35 28.10 10.02
N ILE A 747 -6.88 28.95 10.96
CA ILE A 747 -5.99 28.74 12.15
C ILE A 747 -6.74 28.57 13.50
N THR A 748 -6.06 28.16 14.61
CA THR A 748 -6.36 28.20 16.06
C THR A 748 -5.66 27.10 16.90
N ASN A 749 -6.34 26.56 17.92
CA ASN A 749 -5.96 25.57 18.91
C ASN A 749 -7.18 24.88 19.58
N GLY A 750 -8.35 24.94 18.94
CA GLY A 750 -9.65 24.55 19.51
C GLY A 750 -10.42 25.69 20.22
N THR A 751 -10.01 26.96 20.07
CA THR A 751 -10.71 28.13 20.63
C THR A 751 -10.99 29.24 19.58
N PRO A 752 -12.02 30.10 19.77
CA PRO A 752 -12.26 31.22 18.86
C PRO A 752 -11.07 32.20 18.71
N ALA A 753 -10.24 32.33 19.75
CA ALA A 753 -9.24 33.41 19.84
C ALA A 753 -7.94 33.17 19.06
N GLY A 754 -7.64 31.93 18.69
CA GLY A 754 -6.64 31.67 17.65
C GLY A 754 -7.27 31.51 16.26
N THR A 755 -8.61 31.60 16.14
CA THR A 755 -9.27 31.37 14.84
C THR A 755 -9.13 32.59 13.97
N ALA A 756 -8.49 32.39 12.82
CA ALA A 756 -8.27 33.42 11.82
C ALA A 756 -8.04 32.75 10.46
N LEU A 757 -8.05 33.54 9.40
CA LEU A 757 -7.62 33.05 8.10
C LEU A 757 -6.14 32.62 8.17
N LEU A 758 -5.78 31.43 7.68
CA LEU A 758 -4.39 31.12 7.39
C LEU A 758 -3.90 32.10 6.33
N LYS A 759 -4.44 32.07 5.10
CA LYS A 759 -4.03 33.03 4.06
C LYS A 759 -4.96 33.09 2.82
N ASP A 760 -4.98 34.28 2.18
CA ASP A 760 -5.41 34.68 0.81
C ASP A 760 -4.31 34.49 -0.27
N ILE A 761 -4.69 33.89 -1.39
CA ILE A 761 -3.85 32.95 -2.14
C ILE A 761 -4.14 32.93 -3.64
N TYR A 762 -5.25 33.36 -4.23
CA TYR A 762 -5.29 33.44 -5.72
C TYR A 762 -4.54 34.65 -6.26
N PRO A 763 -4.79 35.89 -5.78
CA PRO A 763 -5.89 36.35 -4.90
C PRO A 763 -7.22 36.58 -5.61
N GLY A 764 -8.35 36.46 -4.89
CA GLY A 764 -9.62 36.99 -5.42
C GLY A 764 -10.89 36.47 -4.78
N SER A 765 -11.75 35.91 -5.63
CA SER A 765 -13.00 35.20 -5.32
C SER A 765 -12.89 33.71 -5.65
N ASP A 766 -11.67 33.25 -5.93
CA ASP A 766 -11.36 32.08 -6.76
C ASP A 766 -10.34 31.19 -5.99
N SER A 767 -10.62 29.90 -5.75
CA SER A 767 -9.97 29.08 -4.71
C SER A 767 -8.74 28.36 -5.21
N SER A 768 -8.07 27.73 -4.28
CA SER A 768 -7.28 26.53 -4.44
C SER A 768 -7.95 25.55 -3.51
N PHE A 769 -8.79 24.74 -4.15
CA PHE A 769 -9.40 23.54 -3.67
C PHE A 769 -8.37 22.58 -2.97
N ALA A 770 -8.14 22.62 -1.66
CA ALA A 770 -6.98 22.16 -0.89
C ALA A 770 -6.87 20.78 -0.21
N THR A 771 -6.34 19.78 -0.92
CA THR A 771 -6.03 18.47 -0.29
C THR A 771 -4.65 18.24 0.30
N GLY A 772 -4.57 18.15 1.61
CA GLY A 772 -3.46 17.48 2.25
C GLY A 772 -3.47 15.97 2.49
N LEU A 773 -2.72 15.54 3.48
CA LEU A 773 -1.95 14.33 3.28
C LEU A 773 -1.38 13.70 4.63
N GLY A 774 -0.08 13.52 4.97
CA GLY A 774 0.48 12.68 6.10
C GLY A 774 1.84 13.10 6.88
N GLU A 775 2.09 13.15 8.22
CA GLU A 775 3.07 14.13 8.83
C GLU A 775 4.51 13.76 8.64
N VAL A 776 5.38 14.75 8.47
CA VAL A 776 6.79 14.46 8.49
C VAL A 776 7.65 15.48 9.21
N GLY A 777 8.33 15.04 10.27
CA GLY A 777 9.34 15.85 10.96
C GLY A 777 8.89 17.27 11.31
N GLY A 778 7.59 17.36 11.59
CA GLY A 778 6.77 18.54 11.56
C GLY A 778 6.38 19.01 10.15
N LYS A 779 5.44 18.34 9.41
CA LYS A 779 4.83 18.78 8.10
C LYS A 779 3.33 18.56 7.85
N PHE A 780 2.71 19.31 6.93
CA PHE A 780 1.25 19.48 6.73
C PHE A 780 0.82 20.28 5.47
N VAL A 781 1.12 19.77 4.29
CA VAL A 781 1.20 20.26 2.89
C VAL A 781 -0.10 20.09 1.88
N PHE A 782 -0.56 20.75 0.79
CA PHE A 782 -1.59 20.20 -0.27
C PHE A 782 -1.56 20.50 -1.88
N ARG A 783 -0.89 19.78 -2.85
CA ARG A 783 -0.54 20.19 -4.30
C ARG A 783 -1.56 20.98 -5.12
N ALA A 784 -1.18 21.91 -6.02
CA ALA A 784 -2.12 22.95 -6.36
C ALA A 784 -1.98 23.86 -7.58
N ARG A 785 -3.15 24.12 -8.20
CA ARG A 785 -3.40 24.88 -9.44
C ARG A 785 -3.07 26.33 -9.25
N THR A 786 -1.83 26.65 -9.58
CA THR A 786 -1.36 28.02 -9.51
C THR A 786 -2.27 28.98 -10.31
N ALA A 787 -2.39 30.24 -9.88
CA ALA A 787 -2.85 31.35 -10.76
C ALA A 787 -1.95 31.52 -12.01
N ALA A 788 -0.87 30.74 -12.11
CA ALA A 788 0.01 30.55 -13.25
C ALA A 788 -0.19 29.18 -13.96
N GLU A 789 -1.35 28.53 -13.77
CA GLU A 789 -1.87 27.31 -14.43
C GLU A 789 -1.14 25.96 -14.21
N SER A 790 -0.89 25.50 -12.98
CA SER A 790 -0.47 24.09 -12.80
C SER A 790 -0.75 23.51 -11.42
N ASP A 791 -1.21 22.24 -11.31
CA ASP A 791 -1.41 21.61 -10.00
C ASP A 791 -0.11 21.04 -9.40
N GLU A 792 0.53 21.72 -8.43
CA GLU A 792 1.94 21.47 -8.00
C GLU A 792 2.24 21.50 -6.48
N LEU A 793 3.32 20.92 -5.95
CA LEU A 793 3.63 20.69 -4.49
C LEU A 793 3.92 22.06 -3.63
N TRP A 794 3.78 22.33 -2.22
CA TRP A 794 4.06 23.57 -1.26
C TRP A 794 4.31 23.58 0.39
N THR A 795 4.19 24.70 1.29
CA THR A 795 4.47 24.96 2.88
C THR A 795 3.49 25.61 4.02
N THR A 796 3.71 25.37 5.37
CA THR A 796 3.05 25.80 6.72
C THR A 796 3.91 25.34 8.01
N ASP A 797 3.53 25.16 9.36
CA ASP A 797 3.67 26.00 10.66
C ASP A 797 2.39 26.36 11.44
N GLY A 798 2.47 27.57 12.02
CA GLY A 798 1.57 28.24 12.95
C GLY A 798 1.36 29.72 12.65
N THR A 799 1.85 30.28 11.53
CA THR A 799 1.56 31.66 11.05
C THR A 799 0.99 31.87 9.63
N THR A 800 0.30 32.99 9.36
CA THR A 800 0.10 33.42 7.96
C THR A 800 1.44 33.69 7.26
N THR A 801 2.44 34.26 7.95
CA THR A 801 3.40 35.24 7.39
C THR A 801 4.24 34.89 6.18
N GLY A 802 4.32 33.68 5.70
CA GLY A 802 5.24 33.39 4.62
C GLY A 802 4.94 32.03 4.07
N THR A 803 5.59 31.68 2.97
CA THR A 803 5.60 30.32 2.47
C THR A 803 6.68 30.12 1.36
N ALA A 804 6.49 30.58 0.11
CA ALA A 804 7.45 30.65 -1.03
C ALA A 804 7.92 29.45 -1.92
N LEU A 805 7.07 28.89 -2.82
CA LEU A 805 7.30 28.71 -4.25
C LEU A 805 7.44 27.31 -4.99
N LEU A 806 7.82 26.19 -4.35
CA LEU A 806 7.67 24.73 -4.69
C LEU A 806 7.37 24.21 -6.15
N VAL A 807 8.09 23.13 -6.53
CA VAL A 807 8.04 22.23 -7.69
C VAL A 807 6.59 21.86 -8.00
N ASP A 808 6.09 22.73 -8.83
CA ASP A 808 6.11 22.45 -10.25
C ASP A 808 6.98 21.24 -10.67
N LEU A 809 6.42 20.04 -10.57
CA LEU A 809 7.03 18.78 -11.02
C LEU A 809 6.98 18.65 -12.56
N ARG A 810 6.06 19.39 -13.21
CA ARG A 810 5.96 19.51 -14.66
C ARG A 810 6.02 20.98 -15.15
N PRO A 811 7.16 21.68 -15.03
CA PRO A 811 7.28 23.09 -15.38
C PRO A 811 6.82 23.45 -16.79
N GLY A 812 5.78 24.28 -16.86
CA GLY A 812 5.16 24.69 -18.13
C GLY A 812 4.14 23.68 -18.70
N LYS A 813 3.56 22.82 -17.85
CA LYS A 813 2.40 21.96 -18.13
C LYS A 813 1.34 22.14 -17.04
N TRP A 814 0.10 21.79 -17.34
CA TRP A 814 -1.04 22.02 -16.45
C TRP A 814 -1.08 21.19 -15.17
N SER A 815 -0.27 20.14 -15.04
CA SER A 815 -0.01 19.48 -13.76
C SER A 815 1.08 18.40 -13.85
N SER A 816 1.78 18.19 -12.74
CA SER A 816 2.50 16.97 -12.33
C SER A 816 1.66 15.75 -11.97
N ASN A 817 0.34 15.91 -11.91
CA ASN A 817 -0.67 14.90 -11.67
C ASN A 817 -0.27 13.77 -10.70
N ALA A 818 0.40 14.12 -9.61
CA ALA A 818 0.79 13.14 -8.62
C ALA A 818 -0.44 12.72 -7.82
N GLN A 819 -1.16 11.79 -8.44
CA GLN A 819 -2.07 10.92 -7.74
C GLN A 819 -1.23 9.82 -7.17
N PHE A 820 -1.58 9.46 -5.95
CA PHE A 820 -1.82 8.12 -5.45
C PHE A 820 -1.05 7.01 -6.10
N PRO A 821 -0.46 6.25 -5.19
CA PRO A 821 -1.03 5.93 -3.88
C PRO A 821 -0.27 6.49 -2.74
N LEU A 822 -0.45 5.97 -1.52
CA LEU A 822 0.60 6.18 -0.55
C LEU A 822 0.69 5.35 0.70
N LYS A 823 1.90 5.29 1.26
CA LYS A 823 2.17 4.88 2.65
C LYS A 823 3.34 5.56 3.30
N ILE A 824 3.39 5.32 4.61
CA ILE A 824 4.49 5.60 5.49
C ILE A 824 5.21 4.32 5.84
N ASP A 825 6.53 4.32 5.74
CA ASP A 825 7.36 3.38 6.50
C ASP A 825 8.26 4.13 7.47
N GLY A 826 7.79 4.23 8.72
CA GLY A 826 8.39 4.95 9.86
C GLY A 826 8.50 6.45 9.65
N ASP A 827 9.32 6.80 8.67
CA ASP A 827 9.81 8.12 8.36
C ASP A 827 9.37 8.57 6.95
N HIS A 828 9.19 7.67 5.96
CA HIS A 828 9.04 8.03 4.53
C HIS A 828 7.64 7.90 3.94
N ILE A 829 7.20 8.89 3.15
CA ILE A 829 6.16 8.75 2.11
C ILE A 829 6.66 7.91 0.95
N TYR A 830 5.72 7.27 0.25
CA TYR A 830 5.92 6.85 -1.14
C TYR A 830 4.66 7.08 -2.03
N PHE A 831 4.60 8.21 -2.76
CA PHE A 831 3.52 8.62 -3.68
C PHE A 831 3.66 8.07 -5.11
N VAL A 832 2.81 8.50 -6.04
CA VAL A 832 3.05 8.42 -7.49
C VAL A 832 2.98 9.81 -8.11
N ALA A 833 3.75 10.05 -9.18
CA ALA A 833 3.84 11.34 -9.86
C ALA A 833 4.16 11.25 -11.36
N ASP A 834 3.63 12.22 -12.13
CA ASP A 834 4.16 12.55 -13.44
C ASP A 834 5.29 13.59 -13.34
N ALA A 835 6.28 13.51 -14.25
CA ALA A 835 7.37 14.48 -14.32
C ALA A 835 7.66 14.96 -15.76
N THR A 836 8.66 15.83 -15.92
CA THR A 836 9.09 16.30 -17.25
C THR A 836 10.09 15.33 -17.88
N GLY A 837 9.57 14.36 -18.63
CA GLY A 837 10.38 13.33 -19.32
C GLY A 837 9.96 11.90 -19.01
N PHE A 838 9.06 11.72 -18.04
CA PHE A 838 8.45 10.47 -17.59
C PHE A 838 6.94 10.72 -17.41
N ASP A 839 6.09 9.76 -17.75
CA ASP A 839 4.70 9.73 -17.25
C ASP A 839 4.65 9.01 -15.89
N ARG A 840 3.49 8.88 -15.25
CA ARG A 840 3.27 8.33 -13.88
C ARG A 840 4.28 7.24 -13.47
N GLU A 841 4.99 7.49 -12.37
CA GLU A 841 5.87 6.55 -11.67
C GLU A 841 5.69 6.65 -10.15
N ILE A 842 6.35 5.83 -9.33
CA ILE A 842 6.32 5.93 -7.85
C ILE A 842 7.41 6.88 -7.37
N TRP A 843 7.06 7.78 -6.46
CA TRP A 843 7.86 8.88 -5.96
C TRP A 843 8.02 8.83 -4.44
N LYS A 844 9.15 9.28 -3.92
CA LYS A 844 9.43 9.46 -2.49
C LYS A 844 10.32 10.68 -2.24
N THR A 845 11.03 10.77 -1.11
CA THR A 845 10.71 11.82 -0.11
C THR A 845 11.80 12.16 0.93
N ASP A 846 11.60 13.23 1.70
CA ASP A 846 12.49 14.40 1.90
C ASP A 846 11.67 15.53 2.58
N GLY A 847 11.64 16.75 2.06
CA GLY A 847 10.70 17.73 2.62
C GLY A 847 10.87 19.16 2.18
N THR A 848 12.01 19.45 1.57
CA THR A 848 12.15 20.50 0.58
C THR A 848 13.08 20.00 -0.51
N VAL A 849 13.33 20.77 -1.57
CA VAL A 849 13.23 20.35 -2.99
C VAL A 849 13.79 18.98 -3.24
N ALA A 850 14.98 18.75 -2.69
CA ALA A 850 15.62 17.46 -2.50
C ALA A 850 14.66 16.26 -2.56
N GLY A 851 13.66 16.25 -1.69
CA GLY A 851 12.64 15.23 -1.56
C GLY A 851 11.63 15.01 -2.69
N THR A 852 11.59 15.75 -3.80
CA THR A 852 10.62 15.44 -4.89
C THR A 852 11.31 14.66 -6.00
N VAL A 853 11.11 13.34 -5.97
CA VAL A 853 11.95 12.33 -6.65
C VAL A 853 11.30 10.94 -6.68
N MET A 854 11.82 10.03 -7.51
CA MET A 854 11.17 8.80 -8.00
C MET A 854 11.60 7.52 -7.25
N ALA A 855 10.85 7.17 -6.19
CA ALA A 855 10.98 5.96 -5.39
C ALA A 855 11.19 4.69 -6.20
N ILE A 856 10.51 4.63 -7.34
CA ILE A 856 10.56 3.51 -8.26
C ILE A 856 10.05 3.96 -9.62
N ASP A 857 10.90 3.77 -10.62
CA ASP A 857 10.49 3.61 -12.00
C ASP A 857 9.84 2.22 -12.11
N VAL A 858 8.82 2.10 -12.97
CA VAL A 858 8.02 0.93 -13.37
C VAL A 858 7.75 0.90 -14.88
N ARG A 859 8.34 1.77 -15.71
CA ARG A 859 8.37 1.55 -17.17
C ARG A 859 9.46 2.38 -17.85
N PRO A 860 10.72 1.90 -17.84
CA PRO A 860 11.83 2.72 -18.27
C PRO A 860 11.81 3.05 -19.75
N GLY A 861 12.04 4.32 -20.02
CA GLY A 861 11.82 4.95 -21.30
C GLY A 861 10.96 6.20 -21.12
N PRO A 862 10.47 6.79 -22.21
CA PRO A 862 9.61 7.96 -22.17
C PRO A 862 8.12 7.61 -22.02
N LEU A 863 7.76 6.34 -21.82
CA LEU A 863 6.40 5.84 -21.63
C LEU A 863 6.32 5.35 -20.19
N GLY A 864 5.81 6.18 -19.30
CA GLY A 864 5.72 5.86 -17.88
C GLY A 864 4.72 4.75 -17.58
N SER A 865 4.72 4.34 -16.33
CA SER A 865 4.20 3.06 -15.90
C SER A 865 2.76 3.05 -15.42
N ASN A 866 2.14 4.21 -15.17
CA ASN A 866 0.84 4.27 -14.51
C ASN A 866 0.86 3.55 -13.16
N ALA A 867 1.86 3.88 -12.35
CA ALA A 867 1.97 3.29 -11.04
C ALA A 867 0.79 3.64 -10.13
N GLY A 868 0.55 2.74 -9.18
CA GLY A 868 -0.52 2.78 -8.20
C GLY A 868 -0.09 2.12 -6.90
N ASP A 869 -0.96 2.26 -5.92
CA ASP A 869 -1.08 1.66 -4.58
C ASP A 869 0.11 1.21 -3.80
N LEU A 870 0.54 1.94 -2.80
CA LEU A 870 1.56 1.45 -1.91
C LEU A 870 0.85 0.91 -0.68
N HIS A 871 1.28 -0.25 -0.20
CA HIS A 871 0.93 -0.74 1.12
C HIS A 871 2.13 -1.24 1.92
N VAL A 872 2.45 -0.60 3.05
CA VAL A 872 3.54 -0.92 3.98
C VAL A 872 3.01 -1.68 5.19
N SER A 873 3.50 -2.91 5.40
CA SER A 873 3.15 -3.72 6.59
C SER A 873 4.33 -4.55 7.10
N GLY A 874 5.03 -4.03 8.11
CA GLY A 874 6.14 -4.73 8.79
C GLY A 874 7.50 -4.59 8.11
N GLY A 875 7.80 -3.41 7.55
CA GLY A 875 8.91 -3.22 6.62
C GLY A 875 8.58 -3.86 5.26
N GLU A 876 7.37 -3.60 4.73
CA GLU A 876 6.84 -4.30 3.56
C GLU A 876 5.74 -3.56 2.80
N LEU A 877 6.18 -2.55 2.05
CA LEU A 877 5.56 -1.82 0.92
C LEU A 877 5.07 -2.80 -0.20
N ARG A 878 4.07 -2.49 -1.04
CA ARG A 878 3.35 -3.43 -1.97
C ARG A 878 2.57 -2.62 -3.02
N PHE A 879 2.56 -2.87 -4.35
CA PHE A 879 2.05 -1.86 -5.33
C PHE A 879 1.70 -2.17 -6.80
N THR A 880 1.56 -1.16 -7.68
CA THR A 880 1.27 -1.31 -9.12
C THR A 880 2.15 -0.44 -10.01
N ALA A 881 2.44 -0.91 -11.23
CA ALA A 881 2.46 -0.15 -12.51
C ALA A 881 2.83 -1.06 -13.73
N ASP A 882 2.47 -0.69 -14.97
CA ASP A 882 2.56 -1.35 -16.32
C ASP A 882 3.93 -1.92 -16.76
N ASP A 883 3.95 -3.13 -17.35
CA ASP A 883 5.18 -3.77 -17.88
C ASP A 883 5.38 -3.84 -19.42
N GLY A 884 4.33 -3.54 -20.19
CA GLY A 884 4.51 -2.85 -21.47
C GLY A 884 4.30 -3.60 -22.79
N VAL A 885 3.70 -4.78 -22.82
CA VAL A 885 3.29 -5.49 -24.06
C VAL A 885 1.78 -5.42 -24.34
N HIS A 886 0.93 -5.78 -23.37
CA HIS A 886 -0.52 -5.59 -23.35
C HIS A 886 -0.85 -4.44 -22.41
N GLY A 887 -0.61 -4.62 -21.10
CA GLY A 887 -0.25 -3.50 -20.23
C GLY A 887 0.16 -3.88 -18.81
N LEU A 888 -0.79 -4.43 -18.09
CA LEU A 888 -0.98 -4.07 -16.69
C LEU A 888 -1.58 -5.35 -16.00
N GLU A 889 -0.92 -5.89 -14.96
CA GLU A 889 -1.06 -7.20 -14.23
C GLU A 889 -0.05 -7.48 -13.01
N PRO A 890 -0.40 -8.06 -11.85
CA PRO A 890 0.04 -7.58 -10.48
C PRO A 890 1.52 -7.44 -9.77
N TRP A 891 2.43 -6.33 -9.52
CA TRP A 891 3.76 -5.85 -8.60
C TRP A 891 4.03 -5.46 -6.95
N ARG A 892 4.94 -5.95 -5.99
CA ARG A 892 5.14 -5.73 -4.41
C ARG A 892 6.52 -5.33 -3.70
N TRP A 893 6.72 -4.70 -2.50
CA TRP A 893 8.09 -4.41 -1.84
C TRP A 893 8.46 -4.59 -0.31
N CYS A 894 9.43 -5.45 0.11
CA CYS A 894 9.97 -5.59 1.52
C CYS A 894 11.30 -4.89 1.99
N PRO A 895 11.27 -3.70 2.62
CA PRO A 895 12.44 -3.08 3.29
C PRO A 895 12.86 -3.61 4.69
N GLY A 896 14.12 -4.09 4.84
CA GLY A 896 14.89 -3.95 6.11
C GLY A 896 15.61 -5.15 6.79
N ALA A 897 15.21 -6.41 6.61
CA ALA A 897 15.65 -7.56 7.46
C ALA A 897 16.45 -8.72 6.74
N VAL A 898 16.27 -10.01 7.12
CA VAL A 898 16.89 -11.20 6.47
C VAL A 898 15.85 -12.31 6.24
N SER A 899 15.82 -12.97 5.06
CA SER A 899 14.71 -13.86 4.65
C SER A 899 14.52 -15.10 5.53
N GLN A 900 13.28 -15.62 5.52
CA GLN A 900 12.85 -16.89 6.10
C GLN A 900 11.88 -17.58 5.10
N PRO A 901 11.58 -18.89 5.25
CA PRO A 901 10.62 -19.59 4.39
C PRO A 901 9.18 -19.08 4.52
N ILE A 902 8.33 -19.48 3.56
CA ILE A 902 6.88 -19.17 3.52
C ILE A 902 6.23 -19.38 4.90
N GLY A 903 5.61 -18.32 5.43
CA GLY A 903 4.92 -18.31 6.72
C GLY A 903 5.69 -17.73 7.91
N MET A 904 6.91 -17.19 7.75
CA MET A 904 7.62 -16.48 8.83
C MET A 904 7.99 -15.04 8.42
N GLY A 905 7.58 -14.07 9.24
CA GLY A 905 7.76 -12.64 8.98
C GLY A 905 9.18 -12.12 9.17
N CYS A 906 9.37 -10.87 8.77
CA CYS A 906 10.66 -10.20 8.65
C CYS A 906 11.33 -9.95 10.01
N THR A 907 12.59 -10.39 10.20
CA THR A 907 13.33 -10.22 11.45
C THR A 907 14.79 -9.80 11.23
N THR A 908 15.27 -8.91 12.11
CA THR A 908 16.55 -8.20 11.98
C THR A 908 17.74 -8.90 12.67
N ALA A 909 17.56 -10.13 13.17
CA ALA A 909 18.58 -10.84 13.95
C ALA A 909 18.97 -12.18 13.29
N PRO A 910 20.27 -12.46 13.09
CA PRO A 910 20.70 -13.76 12.55
C PRO A 910 20.50 -14.87 13.61
N PRO A 911 20.20 -16.12 13.18
CA PRO A 911 19.99 -17.23 14.11
C PRO A 911 21.25 -17.53 14.91
N ARG A 912 21.21 -17.28 16.23
CA ARG A 912 22.31 -17.59 17.15
C ARG A 912 22.53 -19.10 17.23
N VAL A 913 23.57 -19.58 16.56
CA VAL A 913 24.04 -20.97 16.67
C VAL A 913 24.25 -21.33 18.15
N PRO A 914 23.65 -22.42 18.68
CA PRO A 914 23.85 -22.82 20.07
C PRO A 914 25.32 -23.17 20.35
N THR A 915 26.01 -22.35 21.14
CA THR A 915 27.40 -22.58 21.51
C THR A 915 27.52 -23.68 22.57
N LEU A 916 27.71 -24.91 22.10
CA LEU A 916 27.84 -26.10 22.93
C LEU A 916 29.19 -26.12 23.69
N SER A 917 29.20 -25.44 24.84
CA SER A 917 30.33 -25.43 25.79
C SER A 917 30.44 -26.76 26.52
N MET A 918 31.37 -27.63 26.09
CA MET A 918 31.80 -28.78 26.88
C MET A 918 32.95 -28.38 27.82
N THR A 919 32.71 -28.49 29.12
CA THR A 919 33.76 -28.46 30.17
C THR A 919 33.97 -29.87 30.74
N ASP A 920 35.19 -30.14 31.18
CA ASP A 920 35.71 -31.51 31.39
C ASP A 920 34.89 -32.39 32.37
N HIS A 921 34.61 -33.60 31.87
CA HIS A 921 34.55 -34.88 32.61
C HIS A 921 33.91 -34.94 34.01
N LEU A 922 32.73 -35.59 34.07
CA LEU A 922 32.51 -36.74 34.96
C LEU A 922 31.36 -37.63 34.46
N LEU A 923 31.42 -38.93 34.75
CA LEU A 923 30.37 -39.90 34.42
C LEU A 923 29.14 -39.69 35.31
N GLY A 924 28.03 -39.23 34.72
CA GLY A 924 26.72 -39.11 35.39
C GLY A 924 26.04 -37.73 35.32
N SER A 925 26.60 -36.76 34.59
CA SER A 925 26.07 -35.40 34.51
C SER A 925 24.92 -35.23 33.50
N THR A 926 23.90 -34.46 33.89
CA THR A 926 22.78 -34.06 33.00
C THR A 926 23.21 -32.97 32.02
N LEU A 927 22.76 -33.04 30.76
CA LEU A 927 22.87 -31.92 29.82
C LEU A 927 21.80 -30.87 30.18
N THR A 928 22.23 -29.63 30.47
CA THR A 928 21.33 -28.50 30.71
C THR A 928 21.53 -27.45 29.63
N ILE A 929 20.49 -27.18 28.84
CA ILE A 929 20.49 -26.09 27.85
C ILE A 929 19.87 -24.86 28.53
N THR A 930 20.62 -23.77 28.63
CA THR A 930 20.12 -22.47 29.10
C THR A 930 20.03 -21.51 27.92
N SER A 931 18.82 -21.06 27.60
CA SER A 931 18.61 -19.88 26.76
C SER A 931 19.15 -18.63 27.47
N SER A 932 19.63 -17.65 26.70
CA SER A 932 20.12 -16.37 27.23
C SER A 932 19.01 -15.36 27.56
N GLU A 933 17.74 -15.79 27.54
CA GLU A 933 16.58 -14.97 27.85
C GLU A 933 15.73 -15.60 28.96
N GLY A 934 15.26 -14.75 29.87
CA GLY A 934 14.71 -15.15 31.17
C GLY A 934 13.23 -15.50 31.16
N ALA A 935 12.89 -16.73 30.77
CA ALA A 935 11.61 -17.37 31.10
C ALA A 935 11.84 -18.84 31.52
N PRO A 936 11.08 -19.38 32.50
CA PRO A 936 11.44 -20.66 33.13
C PRO A 936 10.82 -21.90 32.43
N GLY A 937 11.61 -22.59 31.59
CA GLY A 937 11.20 -23.86 30.98
C GLY A 937 12.36 -24.74 30.51
N ALA A 938 12.90 -25.59 31.39
CA ALA A 938 14.05 -26.44 31.06
C ALA A 938 13.63 -27.78 30.43
N ILE A 939 14.10 -28.06 29.21
CA ILE A 939 13.94 -29.36 28.54
C ILE A 939 15.04 -30.32 29.03
N VAL A 940 14.66 -31.54 29.42
CA VAL A 940 15.58 -32.58 29.92
C VAL A 940 15.54 -33.80 29.01
N VAL A 941 16.71 -34.22 28.49
CA VAL A 941 16.86 -35.37 27.59
C VAL A 941 17.86 -36.38 28.19
N PRO A 942 17.49 -37.67 28.37
CA PRO A 942 18.40 -38.70 28.87
C PRO A 942 19.20 -39.36 27.74
N ILE A 943 20.50 -39.60 27.96
CA ILE A 943 21.39 -40.28 27.00
C ILE A 943 21.50 -41.77 27.35
N LEU A 944 21.11 -42.64 26.42
CA LEU A 944 21.32 -44.11 26.49
C LEU A 944 22.55 -44.50 25.66
N GLY A 945 23.63 -44.89 26.34
CA GLY A 945 24.97 -44.98 25.75
C GLY A 945 25.26 -46.21 24.87
N ILE A 946 26.30 -46.08 24.04
CA ILE A 946 26.89 -47.12 23.19
C ILE A 946 28.42 -47.15 23.45
N PRO A 947 29.11 -48.31 23.45
CA PRO A 947 30.50 -48.40 23.91
C PRO A 947 31.56 -48.01 22.86
N VAL A 948 32.59 -47.30 23.32
CA VAL A 948 33.80 -46.92 22.56
C VAL A 948 34.76 -48.10 22.35
N THR A 949 35.35 -48.19 21.16
CA THR A 949 36.72 -48.72 20.94
C THR A 949 37.38 -48.06 19.73
N GLY A 950 38.60 -47.51 19.85
CA GLY A 950 39.55 -47.50 18.72
C GLY A 950 40.22 -46.20 18.22
N SER A 951 40.89 -45.44 19.08
CA SER A 951 42.22 -44.84 18.79
C SER A 951 42.47 -43.77 17.70
N ALA A 952 42.72 -42.54 18.17
CA ALA A 952 43.92 -41.72 17.89
C ALA A 952 44.20 -41.08 16.50
N ILE A 953 43.67 -39.86 16.34
CA ILE A 953 44.32 -38.62 15.84
C ILE A 953 45.72 -38.74 15.18
N TRP A 954 45.86 -38.21 13.96
CA TRP A 954 47.09 -37.53 13.49
C TRP A 954 46.76 -36.28 12.64
N VAL A 955 47.66 -35.31 12.64
CA VAL A 955 47.46 -33.93 12.10
C VAL A 955 47.93 -33.84 10.62
N PRO A 956 47.26 -33.10 9.72
CA PRO A 956 47.55 -33.17 8.28
C PRO A 956 48.75 -32.32 7.82
N SER A 957 49.51 -32.84 6.87
CA SER A 957 50.57 -32.12 6.14
C SER A 957 50.16 -31.78 4.70
N ALA A 958 49.69 -30.55 4.51
CA ALA A 958 49.65 -29.75 3.28
C ALA A 958 49.71 -30.43 1.89
N GLY A 959 48.60 -30.35 1.14
CA GLY A 959 48.62 -29.84 -0.25
C GLY A 959 48.26 -30.79 -1.39
N ALA A 960 47.02 -30.69 -1.90
CA ALA A 960 46.65 -30.68 -3.33
C ALA A 960 45.13 -30.48 -3.46
N ALA A 961 44.68 -29.72 -4.47
CA ALA A 961 43.26 -29.48 -4.74
C ALA A 961 42.69 -30.49 -5.75
N CYS A 962 41.39 -30.80 -5.63
CA CYS A 962 40.37 -30.68 -6.69
C CYS A 962 38.99 -31.13 -6.15
N TYR A 963 37.93 -30.45 -6.58
CA TYR A 963 36.53 -30.80 -6.27
C TYR A 963 35.92 -31.71 -7.35
N SER A 964 34.95 -32.52 -6.95
CA SER A 964 33.85 -32.97 -7.82
C SER A 964 32.63 -33.34 -6.98
N TYR A 965 31.54 -32.59 -7.15
CA TYR A 965 30.25 -32.79 -6.50
C TYR A 965 29.27 -33.34 -7.55
N VAL A 966 28.59 -34.45 -7.28
CA VAL A 966 27.31 -34.81 -7.91
C VAL A 966 26.45 -35.51 -6.86
N ASP A 967 25.66 -34.67 -6.19
CA ASP A 967 24.19 -34.76 -6.10
C ASP A 967 23.48 -36.04 -5.61
N LEU A 968 22.44 -35.78 -4.81
CA LEU A 968 21.49 -36.74 -4.24
C LEU A 968 20.17 -36.04 -3.96
N PHE A 969 19.19 -36.12 -4.88
CA PHE A 969 17.77 -36.07 -4.50
C PHE A 969 16.87 -36.80 -5.51
N SER A 970 15.95 -37.61 -4.99
CA SER A 970 14.78 -38.13 -5.71
C SER A 970 13.71 -38.62 -4.74
N TYR A 971 12.75 -37.74 -4.46
CA TYR A 971 11.35 -38.00 -4.12
C TYR A 971 10.94 -38.82 -2.88
N TRP A 972 10.16 -38.15 -2.04
CA TRP A 972 9.16 -38.72 -1.13
C TRP A 972 7.98 -39.33 -1.89
N THR A 973 7.26 -40.30 -1.28
CA THR A 973 5.81 -40.16 -1.01
C THR A 973 5.23 -41.28 -0.12
N THR A 974 4.38 -40.86 0.83
CA THR A 974 3.29 -41.61 1.49
C THR A 974 3.56 -42.87 2.33
N LEU A 975 3.04 -42.84 3.57
CA LEU A 975 2.48 -43.99 4.30
C LEU A 975 1.28 -43.53 5.16
N PRO A 976 0.09 -44.13 5.03
CA PRO A 976 -0.89 -44.19 6.10
C PRO A 976 -0.75 -45.50 6.90
N ALA A 977 -1.02 -45.45 8.20
CA ALA A 977 -0.89 -46.61 9.08
C ALA A 977 -1.92 -47.71 8.78
N PHE A 978 -1.50 -48.98 8.75
CA PHE A 978 -2.44 -50.09 8.90
C PHE A 978 -1.90 -51.26 9.73
N VAL A 979 -2.81 -51.88 10.48
CA VAL A 979 -2.57 -52.90 11.51
C VAL A 979 -2.34 -54.28 10.90
N VAL A 980 -1.40 -55.04 11.47
CA VAL A 980 -1.13 -56.45 11.14
C VAL A 980 -2.20 -57.38 11.75
N PRO A 981 -2.74 -58.33 10.97
CA PRO A 981 -3.12 -59.64 11.50
C PRO A 981 -2.30 -60.79 10.86
N ALA A 982 -2.24 -61.92 11.55
CA ALA A 982 -1.23 -62.95 11.33
C ALA A 982 -1.46 -63.90 10.13
N SER A 983 -0.34 -64.51 9.70
CA SER A 983 -0.17 -65.77 8.94
C SER A 983 -0.28 -65.75 7.39
N GLY A 984 0.85 -66.03 6.74
CA GLY A 984 0.95 -66.29 5.29
C GLY A 984 2.39 -66.39 4.77
N MET A 985 2.91 -67.60 4.56
CA MET A 985 4.26 -67.84 4.01
C MET A 985 4.28 -67.69 2.47
N PHE A 986 5.34 -67.14 1.86
CA PHE A 986 6.39 -67.92 1.17
C PHE A 986 7.50 -67.07 0.48
N THR A 987 8.65 -67.72 0.33
CA THR A 987 9.96 -67.39 -0.26
C THR A 987 10.08 -66.60 -1.58
N ALA A 988 11.21 -65.88 -1.73
CA ALA A 988 12.14 -66.01 -2.88
C ALA A 988 13.59 -65.60 -2.46
N ALA A 989 14.61 -65.99 -3.25
CA ALA A 989 16.03 -65.92 -2.86
C ALA A 989 16.89 -64.95 -3.69
N TYR A 990 17.99 -64.46 -3.09
CA TYR A 990 19.07 -63.69 -3.72
C TYR A 990 19.98 -64.54 -4.63
N PRO A 991 20.74 -63.90 -5.54
CA PRO A 991 22.21 -64.08 -5.50
C PRO A 991 23.05 -62.81 -5.77
N ILE A 992 24.28 -62.77 -5.22
CA ILE A 992 25.35 -61.80 -5.52
C ILE A 992 26.68 -62.57 -5.70
N PRO A 993 27.52 -62.19 -6.68
CA PRO A 993 28.99 -62.20 -6.52
C PRO A 993 29.65 -60.90 -7.09
N LEU A 994 30.38 -60.09 -6.32
CA LEU A 994 31.80 -60.23 -5.86
C LEU A 994 32.89 -59.86 -6.90
N ASP A 995 33.46 -58.63 -6.75
CA ASP A 995 34.92 -58.27 -6.71
C ASP A 995 35.87 -58.62 -7.90
N PRO A 996 37.16 -58.19 -7.98
CA PRO A 996 37.93 -57.17 -7.22
C PRO A 996 38.88 -56.21 -8.02
N ALA A 997 39.52 -55.28 -7.29
CA ALA A 997 40.91 -54.73 -7.43
C ALA A 997 41.27 -53.47 -8.28
N LEU A 998 41.52 -52.34 -7.56
CA LEU A 998 42.77 -51.51 -7.51
C LEU A 998 43.72 -51.50 -8.74
N LEU A 999 44.17 -50.38 -9.35
CA LEU A 999 44.98 -49.30 -8.72
C LEU A 999 45.21 -48.05 -9.64
N CYS A 1000 45.02 -46.84 -9.10
CA CYS A 1000 45.57 -45.50 -9.39
C CYS A 1000 46.33 -45.06 -10.69
N VAL A 1001 45.90 -43.89 -11.22
CA VAL A 1001 46.69 -42.72 -11.76
C VAL A 1001 47.21 -42.83 -13.22
N LYS A 1002 46.82 -41.96 -14.19
CA LYS A 1002 47.13 -40.50 -14.30
C LYS A 1002 46.40 -39.83 -15.49
N VAL A 1003 46.09 -38.53 -15.44
CA VAL A 1003 45.67 -37.70 -16.60
C VAL A 1003 46.43 -36.36 -16.59
N CYS A 1004 46.82 -35.84 -17.76
CA CYS A 1004 47.32 -34.47 -17.97
C CYS A 1004 47.05 -33.99 -19.41
N TYR A 1005 46.27 -32.90 -19.57
CA TYR A 1005 46.29 -31.86 -20.64
C TYR A 1005 46.40 -32.29 -22.13
N GLN A 1006 45.63 -31.82 -23.11
CA GLN A 1006 45.24 -30.44 -23.45
C GLN A 1006 44.34 -30.45 -24.73
N ASP A 1007 43.64 -29.34 -24.94
CA ASP A 1007 43.14 -28.76 -26.20
C ASP A 1007 41.84 -29.26 -26.89
N TRP A 1008 41.23 -28.29 -27.58
CA TRP A 1008 39.84 -28.21 -28.04
C TRP A 1008 39.57 -28.99 -29.34
N HIS A 1009 38.30 -29.30 -29.61
CA HIS A 1009 37.66 -29.00 -30.91
C HIS A 1009 36.12 -29.09 -30.82
N ILE A 1010 35.43 -28.00 -31.20
CA ILE A 1010 33.99 -28.04 -31.52
C ILE A 1010 33.82 -28.67 -32.91
N LEU A 1011 32.81 -29.52 -33.09
CA LEU A 1011 32.38 -29.99 -34.40
C LEU A 1011 30.84 -30.03 -34.49
N LEU A 1012 30.31 -29.25 -35.44
CA LEU A 1012 28.91 -28.95 -35.64
C LEU A 1012 28.13 -30.15 -36.21
N SER A 1013 26.95 -30.43 -35.61
CA SER A 1013 25.65 -30.75 -36.25
C SER A 1013 25.59 -31.84 -37.37
N PRO A 1014 24.42 -32.19 -37.94
CA PRO A 1014 23.03 -31.85 -37.58
C PRO A 1014 22.11 -33.07 -37.40
N SER A 1015 20.84 -32.79 -37.03
CA SER A 1015 19.64 -33.62 -37.27
C SER A 1015 19.55 -35.03 -36.65
N VAL A 1016 18.41 -35.30 -36.00
CA VAL A 1016 17.38 -36.27 -36.48
C VAL A 1016 16.21 -36.24 -35.49
N ALA A 1017 14.98 -36.17 -36.01
CA ALA A 1017 13.77 -36.28 -35.23
C ALA A 1017 13.18 -37.70 -35.34
N VAL A 1018 12.53 -38.16 -34.26
CA VAL A 1018 11.60 -39.30 -34.18
C VAL A 1018 12.20 -40.70 -34.40
N GLU A 1019 12.25 -41.48 -33.31
CA GLU A 1019 12.11 -42.94 -33.39
C GLU A 1019 10.74 -43.36 -32.81
N LEU A 1020 9.78 -43.61 -33.70
CA LEU A 1020 8.50 -44.26 -33.36
C LEU A 1020 8.59 -45.74 -33.73
N SER A 1021 8.36 -46.64 -32.77
CA SER A 1021 8.25 -48.08 -33.04
C SER A 1021 6.96 -48.68 -32.50
N ASN A 1022 5.86 -48.46 -33.23
CA ASN A 1022 4.78 -49.44 -33.34
C ASN A 1022 4.10 -49.48 -34.73
N GLY A 1023 4.93 -49.46 -35.78
CA GLY A 1023 4.61 -50.11 -37.06
C GLY A 1023 4.22 -49.24 -38.26
N TRP A 1024 4.69 -49.70 -39.43
CA TRP A 1024 4.40 -49.29 -40.83
C TRP A 1024 5.33 -48.23 -41.47
N ASN A 1025 5.78 -48.54 -42.70
CA ASN A 1025 6.99 -48.02 -43.35
C ASN A 1025 6.84 -46.66 -44.06
N ALA A 1026 7.94 -45.89 -44.15
CA ALA A 1026 8.40 -45.22 -45.38
C ALA A 1026 9.93 -45.00 -45.38
N THR A 1027 10.55 -44.95 -46.57
CA THR A 1027 12.03 -45.02 -46.77
C THR A 1027 12.67 -43.68 -47.16
N ILE A 1028 14.01 -43.61 -47.08
CA ILE A 1028 14.89 -42.42 -47.10
C ILE A 1028 15.29 -41.92 -48.51
N GLY A 1029 15.61 -40.62 -48.64
CA GLY A 1029 16.52 -40.04 -49.65
C GLY A 1029 16.11 -38.64 -50.14
N ASN A 1030 16.97 -37.60 -50.19
CA ASN A 1030 18.42 -37.47 -49.92
C ASN A 1030 18.70 -36.17 -49.14
#